data_AF-L0DEC9-F1
#
_entry.id   AF-L0DEC9-F1
#
_cell.length_a   1.000
_cell.length_b   1.000
_cell.length_c   1.000
_cell.angle_alpha   90.00
_cell.angle_beta   90.00
_cell.angle_gamma   90.00
#
_symmetry.space_group_name_H-M   'P 1'
#
loop_
_entity.id
_entity.type
_entity.pdbx_description
1 polymer ?
#
loop_
_entity_poly.entity_id
_entity_poly.type
_entity_poly.pdbx_seq_one_letter_code
_entity_poly.pdbx_strand_id
1 'polypeptide(L)'
;MKSVSGCIKIRLRFWAGVAVLLTASPFLEAAEAVPLARYFPRQDLAAYAEFDGLDAHGELWRKTAAYRLLNETPAGAMFESVFVQLAGRTRSMTPLEAGEMWLLAEHAIRHGFAVGVVRNPGPGQPRRVWVGAVIRGGGKGKTREVVEKLIAAARNPDEKPESVGKSKGRTLSMEGGPERRVAWWLEGEDIALSLLSPEGADLMIEALDGGRPDATGHPERVALSRVTDGFTPIGLAFADLSAFPPLPPQAAAIGLDRVKQIEYRWGIQGDALMTVTRLVAPAPRSGLLALFDQPTFDRASLASLPPGLAGVTAFSVDLGGVYDRFVAGLAASNPAGRNSLESSEIAFRNVTGLRIRDDLLAQLGAKATYFFLPTRGDAPIQALAGLAQGFLRTPRYAAILEVKDPAAFAKLLDGAVIKSQAYFRDRFEANTKPPPVRIHPLKGIDHGYSVSISPSVAPFPAGFRPTFIMGKTTLILASNPEDARATLELQERGALLPASDPLASTLDRLPRRAIMASVIDERRSLLPEMIANFPLLIQWGQTFVLARRMGPQFRQPMPQQGLFGGMPRPVGSSVTGFELDPDKIPTPEELRPFLFPSLFALAVDDQAVEYTTREAFPTLNPLALAPAAVAVLLPATQSARAAAQRSQSVNNLKQIGLAMHNFHSTNDFFPPQATYGKNKKPLLSWRVAILPYLDQVALYNEFKQDEPWDSPHNKPLIARMPPVFAIPGAKAEPGKTYYRGFSGQSALFESEQKDGTGVRLQAVIDGTSNTLGIVEAKEAVVWTKPDEEIPFAANADPANVKNLLGMLGGHFAGGFNVLFLDGSVRFIKVTINPLILRALITRNGGEVIAQDAF
;
A
#
# COMPACT_ATOMS: atom_id res chain seq x y z
N MET A 1 9.58 18.16 14.66
CA MET A 1 9.93 16.92 13.92
C MET A 1 8.77 16.55 13.01
N LYS A 2 8.82 17.06 11.79
CA LYS A 2 7.72 17.14 10.82
C LYS A 2 8.06 16.29 9.58
N SER A 3 7.03 15.68 9.00
CA SER A 3 6.87 15.23 7.59
C SER A 3 7.68 14.06 6.99
N VAL A 4 8.52 13.33 7.73
CA VAL A 4 9.37 12.30 7.08
C VAL A 4 8.69 10.91 6.93
N SER A 5 7.71 10.55 7.76
CA SER A 5 7.32 9.14 7.96
C SER A 5 6.42 8.48 6.89
N GLY A 6 5.87 9.24 5.94
CA GLY A 6 4.99 8.71 4.88
C GLY A 6 5.73 8.16 3.65
N CYS A 7 6.80 8.83 3.23
CA CYS A 7 7.68 8.35 2.14
C CYS A 7 8.62 7.23 2.60
N ILE A 8 8.98 7.21 3.89
CA ILE A 8 9.85 6.21 4.52
C ILE A 8 9.27 4.78 4.38
N LYS A 9 7.95 4.61 4.56
CA LYS A 9 7.33 3.28 4.69
C LYS A 9 7.20 2.49 3.38
N ILE A 10 7.11 3.18 2.23
CA ILE A 10 7.07 2.54 0.91
C ILE A 10 8.50 2.35 0.37
N ARG A 11 9.42 3.27 0.70
CA ARG A 11 10.81 3.19 0.25
C ARG A 11 11.64 2.18 1.05
N LEU A 12 11.58 2.12 2.38
CA LEU A 12 12.36 1.12 3.15
C LEU A 12 11.97 -0.34 2.84
N ARG A 13 10.69 -0.59 2.53
CA ARG A 13 10.20 -1.93 2.14
C ARG A 13 10.76 -2.40 0.79
N PHE A 14 11.12 -1.47 -0.09
CA PHE A 14 11.78 -1.74 -1.36
C PHE A 14 13.28 -1.97 -1.16
N TRP A 15 13.90 -1.22 -0.24
CA TRP A 15 15.33 -1.31 0.04
C TRP A 15 15.74 -2.53 0.85
N ALA A 16 14.92 -3.07 1.74
CA ALA A 16 15.28 -4.30 2.46
C ALA A 16 15.45 -5.50 1.51
N GLY A 17 14.64 -5.60 0.44
CA GLY A 17 14.78 -6.65 -0.57
C GLY A 17 15.94 -6.44 -1.54
N VAL A 18 16.22 -5.18 -1.92
CA VAL A 18 17.33 -4.83 -2.84
C VAL A 18 18.68 -4.81 -2.11
N ALA A 19 18.71 -4.34 -0.87
CA ALA A 19 19.92 -4.31 -0.05
C ALA A 19 20.38 -5.73 0.24
N VAL A 20 19.50 -6.67 0.66
CA VAL A 20 19.86 -8.06 1.01
C VAL A 20 20.70 -8.80 -0.06
N LEU A 21 20.72 -8.34 -1.31
CA LEU A 21 21.28 -9.05 -2.45
C LEU A 21 22.65 -8.57 -2.93
N LEU A 22 23.18 -7.46 -2.43
CA LEU A 22 24.36 -6.87 -3.06
C LEU A 22 25.59 -7.04 -2.18
N THR A 23 26.38 -8.08 -2.45
CA THR A 23 27.85 -8.08 -2.35
C THR A 23 28.46 -9.42 -2.79
N ALA A 24 29.62 -9.33 -3.43
CA ALA A 24 30.59 -10.41 -3.46
C ALA A 24 32.02 -9.88 -3.73
N SER A 25 32.96 -10.39 -2.96
CA SER A 25 34.40 -10.42 -3.18
C SER A 25 34.88 -11.82 -2.74
N PRO A 26 36.03 -12.34 -3.23
CA PRO A 26 36.48 -13.70 -2.92
C PRO A 26 36.98 -13.80 -1.46
N PHE A 27 37.13 -15.03 -0.91
CA PHE A 27 37.63 -15.40 0.45
C PHE A 27 36.56 -15.38 1.58
N LEU A 28 36.45 -16.29 2.57
CA LEU A 28 37.27 -17.35 3.20
C LEU A 28 36.39 -18.61 3.47
N GLU A 29 36.98 -19.70 4.00
CA GLU A 29 36.30 -20.95 4.42
C GLU A 29 35.09 -20.71 5.36
N ALA A 30 34.03 -21.50 5.16
CA ALA A 30 32.79 -21.43 5.93
C ALA A 30 33.02 -21.88 7.38
N ALA A 31 33.01 -20.94 8.33
CA ALA A 31 32.82 -21.26 9.74
C ALA A 31 31.33 -21.47 9.99
N GLU A 32 30.96 -22.55 10.70
CA GLU A 32 29.58 -22.78 11.13
C GLU A 32 29.13 -21.59 12.00
N ALA A 33 28.14 -20.84 11.52
CA ALA A 33 27.70 -19.61 12.17
C ALA A 33 27.05 -19.94 13.51
N VAL A 34 27.69 -19.55 14.62
CA VAL A 34 27.10 -19.64 15.95
C VAL A 34 25.80 -18.81 15.97
N PRO A 35 24.64 -19.41 16.26
CA PRO A 35 23.35 -18.71 16.22
C PRO A 35 23.34 -17.43 17.06
N LEU A 36 22.86 -16.33 16.47
CA LEU A 36 22.63 -15.07 17.19
C LEU A 36 21.44 -15.17 18.14
N ALA A 37 20.64 -16.23 18.06
CA ALA A 37 19.57 -16.53 19.00
C ALA A 37 20.06 -16.69 20.46
N ARG A 38 21.34 -17.00 20.66
CA ARG A 38 21.97 -17.08 22.01
C ARG A 38 21.88 -15.78 22.80
N TYR A 39 21.75 -14.64 22.13
CA TYR A 39 21.62 -13.32 22.75
C TYR A 39 20.24 -13.05 23.33
N PHE A 40 19.25 -13.87 22.98
CA PHE A 40 17.86 -13.61 23.31
C PHE A 40 17.35 -14.66 24.29
N PRO A 41 16.56 -14.29 25.30
CA PRO A 41 15.93 -15.26 26.18
C PRO A 41 14.93 -16.11 25.40
N ARG A 42 14.86 -17.40 25.71
CA ARG A 42 13.86 -18.32 25.14
C ARG A 42 12.45 -18.00 25.59
N GLN A 43 12.31 -17.66 26.87
CA GLN A 43 11.02 -17.35 27.48
C GLN A 43 10.58 -15.97 27.05
N ASP A 44 9.27 -15.80 26.82
CA ASP A 44 8.65 -14.52 26.49
C ASP A 44 9.10 -13.85 25.19
N LEU A 45 9.84 -14.57 24.34
CA LEU A 45 10.20 -14.14 22.99
C LEU A 45 8.93 -14.09 22.11
N ALA A 46 8.39 -12.89 21.93
CA ALA A 46 7.16 -12.62 21.20
C ALA A 46 7.36 -12.58 19.68
N ALA A 47 8.52 -12.07 19.25
CA ALA A 47 8.91 -12.10 17.85
C ALA A 47 10.43 -12.22 17.75
N TYR A 48 10.90 -12.85 16.68
CA TYR A 48 12.30 -13.06 16.42
C TYR A 48 12.56 -13.08 14.94
N ALA A 49 13.66 -12.48 14.50
CA ALA A 49 14.19 -12.56 13.15
C ALA A 49 15.69 -12.77 13.22
N GLU A 50 16.20 -13.69 12.42
CA GLU A 50 17.63 -14.02 12.33
C GLU A 50 18.00 -14.21 10.87
N PHE A 51 19.15 -13.67 10.50
CA PHE A 51 19.78 -13.92 9.23
C PHE A 51 21.25 -14.25 9.49
N ASP A 52 21.71 -15.38 8.97
CA ASP A 52 23.04 -15.91 9.27
C ASP A 52 24.17 -15.16 8.55
N GLY A 53 23.83 -14.39 7.51
CA GLY A 53 24.81 -13.82 6.59
C GLY A 53 25.13 -14.75 5.41
N LEU A 54 25.39 -14.18 4.23
CA LEU A 54 25.73 -14.96 3.05
C LEU A 54 27.09 -15.67 3.19
N ASP A 55 28.03 -15.11 3.95
CA ASP A 55 29.38 -15.69 4.12
C ASP A 55 29.32 -17.03 4.88
N ALA A 56 28.38 -17.17 5.83
CA ALA A 56 28.14 -18.42 6.54
C ALA A 56 27.66 -19.55 5.62
N HIS A 57 27.10 -19.20 4.46
CA HIS A 57 26.54 -20.12 3.47
C HIS A 57 27.21 -19.98 2.10
N GLY A 58 28.48 -19.54 2.07
CA GLY A 58 29.17 -19.12 0.84
C GLY A 58 29.19 -20.17 -0.27
N GLU A 59 29.33 -21.46 0.05
CA GLU A 59 29.26 -22.54 -0.95
C GLU A 59 27.88 -22.70 -1.58
N LEU A 60 26.81 -22.56 -0.79
CA LEU A 60 25.44 -22.62 -1.29
C LEU A 60 25.11 -21.36 -2.10
N TRP A 61 25.51 -20.18 -1.60
CA TRP A 61 25.29 -18.90 -2.26
C TRP A 61 25.92 -18.88 -3.66
N ARG A 62 27.16 -19.34 -3.81
CA ARG A 62 27.86 -19.41 -5.11
C ARG A 62 27.17 -20.28 -6.16
N LYS A 63 26.35 -21.25 -5.75
CA LYS A 63 25.59 -22.12 -6.67
C LYS A 63 24.32 -21.46 -7.19
N THR A 64 23.87 -20.37 -6.58
CA THR A 64 22.62 -19.71 -6.96
C THR A 64 22.71 -19.01 -8.31
N ALA A 65 21.59 -18.91 -9.01
CA ALA A 65 21.44 -18.05 -10.18
C ALA A 65 21.67 -16.57 -9.83
N ALA A 66 21.15 -16.11 -8.68
CA ALA A 66 21.31 -14.73 -8.23
C ALA A 66 22.79 -14.35 -8.07
N TYR A 67 23.61 -15.20 -7.44
CA TYR A 67 25.04 -14.96 -7.32
C TYR A 67 25.71 -14.80 -8.68
N ARG A 68 25.48 -15.76 -9.58
CA ARG A 68 26.08 -15.73 -10.92
C ARG A 68 25.63 -14.52 -11.72
N LEU A 69 24.33 -14.18 -11.69
CA LEU A 69 23.81 -12.98 -12.33
C LEU A 69 24.49 -11.70 -11.81
N LEU A 70 24.68 -11.58 -10.50
CA LEU A 70 25.27 -10.38 -9.89
C LEU A 70 26.79 -10.25 -10.10
N ASN A 71 27.49 -11.38 -10.30
CA ASN A 71 28.96 -11.42 -10.36
C ASN A 71 29.52 -11.66 -11.75
N GLU A 72 28.80 -12.36 -12.60
CA GLU A 72 29.19 -12.68 -13.98
C GLU A 72 28.60 -11.69 -14.99
N THR A 73 27.78 -10.73 -14.53
CA THR A 73 27.24 -9.64 -15.35
C THR A 73 27.43 -8.28 -14.67
N PRO A 74 27.29 -7.16 -15.40
CA PRO A 74 27.32 -5.81 -14.82
C PRO A 74 26.18 -5.50 -13.82
N ALA A 75 25.20 -6.39 -13.64
CA ALA A 75 24.03 -6.16 -12.78
C ALA A 75 24.41 -5.77 -11.34
N GLY A 76 25.41 -6.42 -10.73
CA GLY A 76 25.86 -6.10 -9.37
C GLY A 76 26.33 -4.65 -9.24
N ALA A 77 27.21 -4.21 -10.15
CA ALA A 77 27.74 -2.85 -10.19
C ALA A 77 26.65 -1.80 -10.47
N MET A 78 25.69 -2.12 -11.35
CA MET A 78 24.52 -1.27 -11.60
C MET A 78 23.72 -1.02 -10.32
N PHE A 79 23.36 -2.10 -9.61
CA PHE A 79 22.54 -1.99 -8.39
C PHE A 79 23.26 -1.25 -7.26
N GLU A 80 24.57 -1.48 -7.09
CA GLU A 80 25.41 -0.72 -6.15
C GLU A 80 25.37 0.78 -6.47
N SER A 81 25.59 1.17 -7.73
CA SER A 81 25.58 2.58 -8.12
C SER A 81 24.20 3.24 -7.92
N VAL A 82 23.12 2.52 -8.25
CA VAL A 82 21.74 2.98 -8.00
C VAL A 82 21.49 3.15 -6.50
N PHE A 83 21.97 2.21 -5.66
CA PHE A 83 21.88 2.31 -4.21
C PHE A 83 22.58 3.56 -3.70
N VAL A 84 23.85 3.76 -4.03
CA VAL A 84 24.66 4.89 -3.56
C VAL A 84 24.03 6.22 -3.95
N GLN A 85 23.55 6.36 -5.19
CA GLN A 85 22.88 7.57 -5.65
C GLN A 85 21.55 7.85 -4.93
N LEU A 86 20.76 6.81 -4.64
CA LEU A 86 19.52 6.97 -3.88
C LEU A 86 19.76 7.27 -2.40
N ALA A 87 20.73 6.59 -1.79
CA ALA A 87 21.15 6.81 -0.43
C ALA A 87 21.63 8.27 -0.24
N GLY A 88 22.41 8.79 -1.19
CA GLY A 88 22.83 10.19 -1.23
C GLY A 88 21.66 11.18 -1.28
N ARG A 89 20.56 10.83 -1.96
CA ARG A 89 19.33 11.64 -2.01
C ARG A 89 18.50 11.58 -0.72
N THR A 90 18.74 10.62 0.17
CA THR A 90 18.02 10.44 1.45
C THR A 90 18.72 11.04 2.67
N ARG A 91 19.78 11.85 2.48
CA ARG A 91 20.59 12.51 3.53
C ARG A 91 19.78 13.31 4.57
N SER A 92 18.51 13.64 4.28
CA SER A 92 17.60 14.30 5.24
C SER A 92 17.00 13.38 6.31
N MET A 93 17.24 12.06 6.24
CA MET A 93 16.58 11.06 7.10
C MET A 93 17.52 10.33 8.07
N THR A 94 18.83 10.33 7.82
CA THR A 94 19.85 9.72 8.69
C THR A 94 21.09 10.62 8.71
N PRO A 95 21.93 10.57 9.75
CA PRO A 95 23.21 11.29 9.79
C PRO A 95 24.29 10.68 8.87
N LEU A 96 23.99 9.52 8.27
CA LEU A 96 24.97 8.71 7.55
C LEU A 96 25.15 9.22 6.12
N GLU A 97 26.38 9.10 5.62
CA GLU A 97 26.68 9.30 4.21
C GLU A 97 26.25 8.08 3.38
N ALA A 98 26.13 8.25 2.07
CA ALA A 98 25.73 7.17 1.16
C ALA A 98 26.63 5.93 1.27
N GLY A 99 27.95 6.15 1.33
CA GLY A 99 28.93 5.07 1.50
C GLY A 99 28.86 4.40 2.86
N GLU A 100 28.54 5.14 3.93
CA GLU A 100 28.36 4.57 5.28
C GLU A 100 27.09 3.72 5.36
N MET A 101 25.99 4.17 4.75
CA MET A 101 24.75 3.39 4.65
C MET A 101 24.97 2.10 3.85
N TRP A 102 25.73 2.17 2.76
CA TRP A 102 26.13 1.00 2.00
C TRP A 102 26.98 0.04 2.83
N LEU A 103 28.03 0.53 3.48
CA LEU A 103 28.91 -0.28 4.33
C LEU A 103 28.13 -1.05 5.39
N LEU A 104 27.18 -0.40 6.06
CA LEU A 104 26.35 -1.05 7.08
C LEU A 104 25.42 -2.13 6.47
N ALA A 105 24.82 -1.85 5.30
CA ALA A 105 24.00 -2.81 4.59
C ALA A 105 24.82 -4.02 4.13
N GLU A 106 25.94 -3.78 3.43
CA GLU A 106 26.94 -4.78 3.02
C GLU A 106 27.35 -5.68 4.20
N HIS A 107 27.73 -5.08 5.32
CA HIS A 107 28.13 -5.81 6.51
C HIS A 107 27.02 -6.74 7.03
N ALA A 108 25.79 -6.23 7.13
CA ALA A 108 24.63 -7.01 7.59
C ALA A 108 24.27 -8.15 6.61
N ILE A 109 24.48 -7.96 5.30
CA ILE A 109 24.25 -9.00 4.27
C ILE A 109 25.27 -10.12 4.39
N ARG A 110 26.54 -9.77 4.58
CA ARG A 110 27.63 -10.73 4.61
C ARG A 110 27.67 -11.51 5.91
N HIS A 111 27.55 -10.82 7.04
CA HIS A 111 27.79 -11.41 8.36
C HIS A 111 26.51 -11.77 9.11
N GLY A 112 25.37 -11.17 8.74
CA GLY A 112 24.09 -11.45 9.36
C GLY A 112 23.78 -10.58 10.59
N PHE A 113 22.56 -10.72 11.06
CA PHE A 113 22.01 -9.96 12.18
C PHE A 113 20.83 -10.71 12.80
N ALA A 114 20.46 -10.32 14.02
CA ALA A 114 19.24 -10.80 14.67
C ALA A 114 18.50 -9.68 15.37
N VAL A 115 17.18 -9.78 15.41
CA VAL A 115 16.29 -8.88 16.14
C VAL A 115 15.26 -9.71 16.90
N GLY A 116 15.07 -9.40 18.18
CA GLY A 116 14.11 -10.09 19.03
C GLY A 116 13.25 -9.10 19.80
N VAL A 117 11.97 -9.42 19.94
CA VAL A 117 11.02 -8.69 20.77
C VAL A 117 10.61 -9.60 21.91
N VAL A 118 10.85 -9.17 23.15
CA VAL A 118 10.62 -9.99 24.34
C VAL A 118 9.63 -9.27 25.25
N ARG A 119 8.66 -10.01 25.81
CA ARG A 119 7.72 -9.48 26.80
C ARG A 119 8.43 -9.30 28.14
N ASN A 120 8.11 -8.21 28.83
CA ASN A 120 8.57 -7.92 30.17
C ASN A 120 7.37 -7.76 31.11
N PRO A 121 6.95 -8.82 31.81
CA PRO A 121 5.91 -8.73 32.84
C PRO A 121 6.51 -8.17 34.13
N GLY A 122 6.65 -6.84 34.22
CA GLY A 122 6.99 -6.18 35.50
C GLY A 122 5.80 -6.22 36.48
N PRO A 123 6.05 -6.23 37.81
CA PRO A 123 4.98 -6.20 38.80
C PRO A 123 4.12 -4.94 38.63
N GLY A 124 2.82 -5.13 38.37
CA GLY A 124 1.84 -4.06 38.23
C GLY A 124 1.76 -3.38 36.84
N GLN A 125 2.60 -3.76 35.86
CA GLN A 125 2.54 -3.23 34.49
C GLN A 125 2.49 -4.37 33.46
N PRO A 126 1.31 -4.97 33.21
CA PRO A 126 1.17 -5.94 32.14
C PRO A 126 1.39 -5.21 30.80
N ARG A 127 2.41 -5.60 30.02
CA ARG A 127 2.71 -5.21 28.62
C ARG A 127 3.86 -4.22 28.38
N ARG A 128 4.98 -4.28 29.14
CA ARG A 128 6.24 -3.73 28.60
C ARG A 128 6.83 -4.73 27.59
N VAL A 129 7.30 -4.24 26.46
CA VAL A 129 8.12 -5.00 25.49
C VAL A 129 9.45 -4.29 25.35
N TRP A 130 10.52 -5.05 25.20
CA TRP A 130 11.82 -4.51 24.78
C TRP A 130 12.25 -5.19 23.49
N VAL A 131 13.12 -4.51 22.75
CA VAL A 131 13.58 -4.96 21.43
C VAL A 131 15.09 -5.08 21.47
N GLY A 132 15.61 -6.28 21.34
CA GLY A 132 17.04 -6.51 21.19
C GLY A 132 17.42 -6.58 19.72
N ALA A 133 18.61 -6.09 19.37
CA ALA A 133 19.21 -6.26 18.06
C ALA A 133 20.69 -6.65 18.21
N VAL A 134 21.18 -7.50 17.31
CA VAL A 134 22.57 -7.94 17.27
C VAL A 134 23.06 -7.85 15.84
N ILE A 135 24.20 -7.20 15.64
CA ILE A 135 24.89 -7.11 14.34
C ILE A 135 26.16 -7.94 14.46
N ARG A 136 26.21 -9.07 13.73
CA ARG A 136 27.36 -9.96 13.80
C ARG A 136 28.61 -9.26 13.26
N GLY A 137 29.72 -9.32 13.99
CA GLY A 137 30.98 -8.67 13.58
C GLY A 137 30.92 -7.14 13.49
N GLY A 138 29.84 -6.50 13.96
CA GLY A 138 29.63 -5.05 13.83
C GLY A 138 30.67 -4.23 14.59
N GLY A 139 31.38 -4.83 15.55
CA GLY A 139 32.42 -4.19 16.36
C GLY A 139 33.76 -3.98 15.64
N LYS A 140 33.88 -4.37 14.37
CA LYS A 140 35.11 -4.26 13.58
C LYS A 140 35.16 -3.02 12.69
N GLY A 141 36.36 -2.45 12.59
CA GLY A 141 36.74 -1.47 11.56
C GLY A 141 35.75 -0.32 11.42
N LYS A 142 35.50 0.07 10.17
CA LYS A 142 34.61 1.20 9.84
C LYS A 142 33.13 0.92 10.15
N THR A 143 32.71 -0.35 10.18
CA THR A 143 31.31 -0.69 10.53
C THR A 143 30.98 -0.23 11.94
N ARG A 144 31.91 -0.39 12.89
CA ARG A 144 31.73 0.08 14.26
C ARG A 144 31.51 1.58 14.32
N GLU A 145 32.34 2.36 13.63
CA GLU A 145 32.23 3.83 13.58
C GLU A 145 30.87 4.27 13.03
N VAL A 146 30.38 3.59 11.99
CA VAL A 146 29.06 3.86 11.39
C VAL A 146 27.92 3.53 12.36
N VAL A 147 28.00 2.41 13.07
CA VAL A 147 26.98 2.01 14.05
C VAL A 147 26.98 2.97 15.24
N GLU A 148 28.14 3.33 15.79
CA GLU A 148 28.29 4.32 16.86
C GLU A 148 27.70 5.68 16.43
N LYS A 149 27.97 6.13 15.20
CA LYS A 149 27.40 7.37 14.63
C LYS A 149 25.87 7.30 14.50
N LEU A 150 25.32 6.14 14.14
CA LEU A 150 23.87 5.93 14.07
C LEU A 150 23.23 6.00 15.46
N ILE A 151 23.86 5.36 16.46
CA ILE A 151 23.39 5.36 17.85
C ILE A 151 23.44 6.79 18.41
N ALA A 152 24.56 7.49 18.24
CA ALA A 152 24.75 8.87 18.67
C ALA A 152 23.73 9.84 18.08
N ALA A 153 23.23 9.58 16.87
CA ALA A 153 22.21 10.41 16.24
C ALA A 153 20.78 10.16 16.75
N ALA A 154 20.55 9.09 17.50
CA ALA A 154 19.31 8.90 18.25
C ALA A 154 19.25 9.77 19.54
N ARG A 155 20.35 10.46 19.88
CA ARG A 155 20.47 11.35 21.05
C ARG A 155 19.71 12.67 20.86
N ASN A 156 19.12 13.19 21.94
CA ASN A 156 18.64 14.57 21.98
C ASN A 156 19.86 15.51 22.16
N PRO A 157 20.03 16.59 21.37
CA PRO A 157 21.23 17.44 21.44
C PRO A 157 21.48 18.07 22.82
N ASP A 158 20.43 18.24 23.61
CA ASP A 158 20.45 18.92 24.92
C ASP A 158 20.73 17.98 26.11
N GLU A 159 20.88 16.67 25.90
CA GLU A 159 21.15 15.69 26.98
C GLU A 159 22.66 15.41 27.13
N LYS A 160 23.13 15.34 28.38
CA LYS A 160 24.54 15.02 28.71
C LYS A 160 24.94 13.63 28.20
N PRO A 161 26.20 13.42 27.77
CA PRO A 161 26.66 12.14 27.26
C PRO A 161 26.68 11.04 28.34
N GLU A 162 26.45 9.81 27.88
CA GLU A 162 26.83 8.52 28.48
C GLU A 162 26.76 8.42 30.01
N SER A 163 25.73 7.73 30.53
CA SER A 163 25.95 6.96 31.75
C SER A 163 26.53 5.61 31.36
N VAL A 164 27.80 5.39 31.66
CA VAL A 164 28.41 4.06 31.56
C VAL A 164 27.82 3.19 32.66
N GLY A 165 26.94 2.26 32.27
CA GLY A 165 26.41 1.22 33.16
C GLY A 165 27.38 0.05 33.24
N LYS A 166 27.42 -0.67 34.37
CA LYS A 166 28.05 -1.98 34.46
C LYS A 166 26.96 -3.02 34.67
N SER A 167 26.93 -4.05 33.83
CA SER A 167 26.06 -5.22 34.01
C SER A 167 26.87 -6.49 33.87
N LYS A 168 26.86 -7.33 34.92
CA LYS A 168 27.56 -8.63 34.99
C LYS A 168 28.98 -8.61 34.37
N GLY A 169 29.77 -7.60 34.68
CA GLY A 169 31.16 -7.45 34.20
C GLY A 169 31.32 -6.79 32.82
N ARG A 170 30.24 -6.51 32.10
CA ARG A 170 30.24 -5.79 30.81
C ARG A 170 30.00 -4.29 31.01
N THR A 171 30.67 -3.49 30.19
CA THR A 171 30.52 -2.03 30.13
C THR A 171 29.45 -1.70 29.10
N LEU A 172 28.35 -1.11 29.55
CA LEU A 172 27.23 -0.71 28.69
C LEU A 172 27.29 0.80 28.42
N SER A 173 27.27 1.18 27.15
CA SER A 173 27.01 2.57 26.75
C SER A 173 25.50 2.78 26.69
N MET A 174 25.00 3.75 27.47
CA MET A 174 23.58 4.09 27.53
C MET A 174 23.37 5.46 26.90
N GLU A 175 22.42 5.55 25.97
CA GLU A 175 22.10 6.78 25.24
C GLU A 175 20.59 7.07 25.23
N GLY A 176 20.22 8.35 25.38
CA GLY A 176 18.85 8.85 25.26
C GLY A 176 18.14 9.22 26.58
N GLY A 177 16.98 9.87 26.45
CA GLY A 177 16.23 10.45 27.55
C GLY A 177 15.34 9.47 28.34
N PRO A 178 14.62 9.93 29.38
CA PRO A 178 13.88 9.09 30.33
C PRO A 178 12.89 8.10 29.71
N GLU A 179 12.35 8.40 28.52
CA GLU A 179 11.34 7.56 27.83
C GLU A 179 11.91 6.66 26.71
N ARG A 180 13.17 6.85 26.29
CA ARG A 180 13.82 6.07 25.22
C ARG A 180 15.32 5.98 25.46
N ARG A 181 15.72 5.12 26.40
CA ARG A 181 17.13 4.75 26.57
C ARG A 181 17.46 3.54 25.70
N VAL A 182 18.49 3.67 24.88
CA VAL A 182 19.16 2.58 24.17
C VAL A 182 20.38 2.19 25.01
N ALA A 183 20.56 0.90 25.26
CA ALA A 183 21.81 0.37 25.79
C ALA A 183 22.51 -0.43 24.71
N TRP A 184 23.82 -0.31 24.59
CA TRP A 184 24.59 -1.12 23.64
C TRP A 184 25.96 -1.48 24.21
N TRP A 185 26.52 -2.58 23.73
CA TRP A 185 27.86 -3.04 24.10
C TRP A 185 28.47 -3.94 23.02
N LEU A 186 29.76 -4.21 23.18
CA LEU A 186 30.48 -5.18 22.37
C LEU A 186 30.53 -6.53 23.07
N GLU A 187 30.12 -7.57 22.36
CA GLU A 187 30.23 -8.96 22.80
C GLU A 187 31.19 -9.69 21.86
N GLY A 188 32.47 -9.75 22.23
CA GLY A 188 33.52 -10.15 21.31
C GLY A 188 33.57 -9.17 20.13
N GLU A 189 33.21 -9.65 18.94
CA GLU A 189 33.19 -8.86 17.70
C GLU A 189 31.77 -8.37 17.32
N ASP A 190 30.74 -8.84 18.02
CA ASP A 190 29.34 -8.50 17.75
C ASP A 190 28.96 -7.21 18.48
N ILE A 191 28.11 -6.39 17.84
CA ILE A 191 27.43 -5.29 18.53
C ILE A 191 26.07 -5.78 18.98
N ALA A 192 25.80 -5.70 20.28
CA ALA A 192 24.48 -5.97 20.86
C ALA A 192 23.83 -4.68 21.33
N LEU A 193 22.54 -4.53 21.03
CA LEU A 193 21.73 -3.36 21.32
C LEU A 193 20.43 -3.79 22.03
N SER A 194 20.09 -3.11 23.11
CA SER A 194 18.77 -3.11 23.71
C SER A 194 18.08 -1.78 23.41
N LEU A 195 17.08 -1.84 22.55
CA LEU A 195 16.28 -0.72 22.08
C LEU A 195 15.03 -0.57 22.96
N LEU A 196 14.62 0.67 23.20
CA LEU A 196 13.41 1.08 23.95
C LEU A 196 13.46 0.83 25.47
N SER A 197 14.35 -0.01 25.98
CA SER A 197 14.51 -0.27 27.41
C SER A 197 15.93 -0.78 27.70
N PRO A 198 16.71 -0.11 28.55
CA PRO A 198 18.06 -0.55 28.89
C PRO A 198 18.08 -1.82 29.74
N GLU A 199 17.01 -2.11 30.48
CA GLU A 199 16.85 -3.34 31.27
C GLU A 199 16.86 -4.61 30.38
N GLY A 200 16.53 -4.47 29.09
CA GLY A 200 16.65 -5.56 28.12
C GLY A 200 18.10 -6.03 27.92
N ALA A 201 19.09 -5.16 28.11
CA ALA A 201 20.51 -5.52 28.00
C ALA A 201 20.91 -6.55 29.06
N ASP A 202 20.44 -6.39 30.30
CA ASP A 202 20.68 -7.35 31.38
C ASP A 202 20.16 -8.73 30.98
N LEU A 203 18.93 -8.81 30.46
CA LEU A 203 18.29 -10.06 30.05
C LEU A 203 19.02 -10.76 28.90
N MET A 204 19.56 -10.00 27.94
CA MET A 204 20.40 -10.53 26.88
C MET A 204 21.71 -11.10 27.42
N ILE A 205 22.34 -10.37 28.34
CA ILE A 205 23.57 -10.80 29.01
C ILE A 205 23.34 -12.08 29.84
N GLU A 206 22.22 -12.18 30.57
CA GLU A 206 21.90 -13.40 31.31
C GLU A 206 21.72 -14.61 30.40
N ALA A 207 21.13 -14.43 29.21
CA ALA A 207 20.96 -15.49 28.24
C ALA A 207 22.32 -15.94 27.69
N LEU A 208 23.19 -14.99 27.33
CA LEU A 208 24.55 -15.26 26.86
C LEU A 208 25.40 -16.02 27.88
N ASP A 209 25.31 -15.63 29.16
CA ASP A 209 26.10 -16.23 30.24
C ASP A 209 25.53 -17.59 30.72
N GLY A 210 24.45 -18.08 30.11
CA GLY A 210 23.77 -19.31 30.51
C GLY A 210 22.99 -19.20 31.83
N GLY A 211 22.82 -17.99 32.36
CA GLY A 211 22.00 -17.71 33.54
C GLY A 211 20.51 -17.92 33.29
N ARG A 212 20.08 -17.95 32.02
CA ARG A 212 18.74 -18.37 31.60
C ARG A 212 18.77 -19.08 30.24
N PRO A 213 17.76 -19.93 29.92
CA PRO A 213 17.68 -20.56 28.61
C PRO A 213 17.58 -19.54 27.48
N ASP A 214 18.47 -19.66 26.49
CA ASP A 214 18.50 -18.80 25.32
C ASP A 214 17.62 -19.34 24.17
N ALA A 215 17.38 -18.49 23.17
CA ALA A 215 16.44 -18.76 22.09
C ALA A 215 16.93 -19.76 21.03
N THR A 216 18.15 -20.30 21.12
CA THR A 216 18.64 -21.31 20.16
C THR A 216 17.72 -22.52 20.09
N GLY A 217 17.24 -22.98 21.26
CA GLY A 217 16.28 -24.08 21.40
C GLY A 217 14.81 -23.65 21.35
N HIS A 218 14.49 -22.42 20.92
CA HIS A 218 13.10 -21.98 20.81
C HIS A 218 12.33 -22.84 19.78
N PRO A 219 11.18 -23.46 20.11
CA PRO A 219 10.50 -24.41 19.23
C PRO A 219 10.24 -23.89 17.82
N GLU A 220 9.72 -22.67 17.70
CA GLU A 220 9.43 -22.04 16.40
C GLU A 220 10.70 -21.78 15.57
N ARG A 221 11.79 -21.34 16.22
CA ARG A 221 13.07 -21.13 15.56
C ARG A 221 13.62 -22.45 15.03
N VAL A 222 13.63 -23.48 15.89
CA VAL A 222 14.10 -24.83 15.55
C VAL A 222 13.27 -25.44 14.43
N ALA A 223 11.95 -25.19 14.41
CA ALA A 223 11.09 -25.65 13.32
C ALA A 223 11.43 -24.93 12.00
N LEU A 224 11.61 -23.61 12.03
CA LEU A 224 11.90 -22.80 10.86
C LEU A 224 13.30 -23.04 10.28
N SER A 225 14.27 -23.45 11.10
CA SER A 225 15.65 -23.73 10.66
C SER A 225 15.83 -25.11 10.01
N ARG A 226 14.80 -25.98 9.99
CA ARG A 226 14.93 -27.34 9.43
C ARG A 226 15.13 -27.31 7.91
N VAL A 227 16.14 -28.03 7.44
CA VAL A 227 16.33 -28.33 6.03
C VAL A 227 15.26 -29.31 5.57
N THR A 228 14.56 -28.98 4.49
CA THR A 228 13.43 -29.78 3.95
C THR A 228 13.50 -29.78 2.44
N ASP A 229 13.44 -30.94 1.77
CA ASP A 229 13.44 -31.04 0.30
C ASP A 229 14.57 -30.23 -0.38
N GLY A 230 15.78 -30.26 0.20
CA GLY A 230 16.94 -29.51 -0.28
C GLY A 230 16.86 -27.99 -0.12
N PHE A 231 15.85 -27.46 0.57
CA PHE A 231 15.76 -26.05 0.97
C PHE A 231 16.46 -25.84 2.31
N THR A 232 17.58 -25.13 2.26
CA THR A 232 18.35 -24.68 3.43
C THR A 232 17.96 -23.25 3.79
N PRO A 233 17.30 -23.02 4.94
CA PRO A 233 17.06 -21.68 5.46
C PRO A 233 18.38 -21.02 5.84
N ILE A 234 18.55 -19.76 5.44
CA ILE A 234 19.68 -18.91 5.86
C ILE A 234 19.19 -17.68 6.62
N GLY A 235 17.88 -17.39 6.55
CA GLY A 235 17.23 -16.49 7.48
C GLY A 235 15.80 -16.92 7.79
N LEU A 236 15.35 -16.57 8.99
CA LEU A 236 14.07 -16.96 9.55
C LEU A 236 13.47 -15.82 10.35
N ALA A 237 12.15 -15.84 10.50
CA ALA A 237 11.47 -15.00 11.48
C ALA A 237 10.15 -15.64 11.94
N PHE A 238 9.75 -15.33 13.16
CA PHE A 238 8.39 -15.59 13.63
C PHE A 238 7.89 -14.42 14.48
N ALA A 239 6.57 -14.25 14.54
CA ALA A 239 5.91 -13.31 15.43
C ALA A 239 4.60 -13.91 15.95
N ASP A 240 4.51 -14.10 17.27
CA ASP A 240 3.28 -14.46 17.98
C ASP A 240 2.44 -13.19 18.16
N LEU A 241 1.35 -13.10 17.40
CA LEU A 241 0.48 -11.93 17.43
C LEU A 241 -0.33 -11.81 18.73
N SER A 242 -0.52 -12.91 19.47
CA SER A 242 -1.20 -12.90 20.77
C SER A 242 -0.36 -12.21 21.85
N ALA A 243 0.95 -12.11 21.65
CA ALA A 243 1.87 -11.43 22.54
C ALA A 243 1.82 -9.89 22.42
N PHE A 244 1.16 -9.34 21.41
CA PHE A 244 1.04 -7.90 21.17
C PHE A 244 -0.32 -7.33 21.59
N PRO A 245 -0.46 -6.00 21.76
CA PRO A 245 -1.74 -5.39 22.06
C PRO A 245 -2.82 -5.79 21.03
N PRO A 246 -4.08 -5.97 21.46
CA PRO A 246 -5.15 -6.38 20.56
C PRO A 246 -5.25 -5.42 19.38
N LEU A 247 -5.41 -6.00 18.20
CA LEU A 247 -5.51 -5.25 16.97
C LEU A 247 -6.72 -4.29 17.02
N PRO A 248 -6.66 -3.12 16.36
CA PRO A 248 -7.79 -2.21 16.28
C PRO A 248 -9.06 -2.92 15.77
N PRO A 249 -10.28 -2.49 16.14
CA PRO A 249 -11.52 -3.12 15.68
C PRO A 249 -11.63 -3.28 14.16
N GLN A 250 -11.04 -2.35 13.40
CA GLN A 250 -10.99 -2.44 11.93
C GLN A 250 -10.14 -3.61 11.42
N ALA A 251 -9.08 -3.99 12.14
CA ALA A 251 -8.23 -5.12 11.80
C ALA A 251 -8.91 -6.46 12.17
N ALA A 252 -9.67 -6.49 13.27
CA ALA A 252 -10.55 -7.62 13.58
C ALA A 252 -11.66 -7.79 12.52
N ALA A 253 -12.21 -6.69 11.99
CA ALA A 253 -13.22 -6.74 10.92
C ALA A 253 -12.72 -7.40 9.62
N ILE A 254 -11.41 -7.33 9.34
CA ILE A 254 -10.78 -8.04 8.22
C ILE A 254 -10.22 -9.43 8.59
N GLY A 255 -10.45 -9.89 9.83
CA GLY A 255 -10.11 -11.23 10.32
C GLY A 255 -8.70 -11.38 10.90
N LEU A 256 -7.92 -10.30 11.01
CA LEU A 256 -6.54 -10.37 11.51
C LEU A 256 -6.45 -10.72 13.00
N ASP A 257 -7.54 -10.57 13.76
CA ASP A 257 -7.65 -11.02 15.15
C ASP A 257 -7.54 -12.55 15.31
N ARG A 258 -7.76 -13.30 14.23
CA ARG A 258 -7.61 -14.77 14.20
C ARG A 258 -6.22 -15.25 13.80
N VAL A 259 -5.35 -14.34 13.39
CA VAL A 259 -3.95 -14.69 13.09
C VAL A 259 -3.23 -14.87 14.41
N LYS A 260 -2.79 -16.11 14.69
CA LYS A 260 -2.03 -16.45 15.89
C LYS A 260 -0.56 -16.11 15.73
N GLN A 261 0.00 -16.43 14.57
CA GLN A 261 1.43 -16.34 14.34
C GLN A 261 1.72 -16.06 12.87
N ILE A 262 2.80 -15.33 12.63
CA ILE A 262 3.42 -15.21 11.30
C ILE A 262 4.76 -15.91 11.37
N GLU A 263 5.01 -16.78 10.40
CA GLU A 263 6.23 -17.55 10.22
C GLU A 263 6.85 -17.17 8.88
N TYR A 264 8.17 -17.10 8.86
CA TYR A 264 8.94 -16.73 7.69
C TYR A 264 10.25 -17.50 7.68
N ARG A 265 10.63 -17.98 6.51
CA ARG A 265 11.97 -18.52 6.25
C ARG A 265 12.34 -18.24 4.81
N TRP A 266 13.60 -17.90 4.59
CA TRP A 266 14.16 -17.71 3.28
C TRP A 266 15.55 -18.36 3.20
N GLY A 267 15.96 -18.72 2.00
CA GLY A 267 17.27 -19.30 1.76
C GLY A 267 17.36 -19.97 0.40
N ILE A 268 18.09 -21.08 0.34
CA ILE A 268 18.61 -21.62 -0.92
C ILE A 268 18.07 -23.03 -1.16
N GLN A 269 17.56 -23.27 -2.37
CA GLN A 269 17.18 -24.60 -2.85
C GLN A 269 17.80 -24.87 -4.23
N GLY A 270 18.97 -25.52 -4.23
CA GLY A 270 19.75 -25.74 -5.44
C GLY A 270 20.29 -24.42 -5.99
N ASP A 271 19.89 -24.07 -7.21
CA ASP A 271 20.22 -22.82 -7.87
C ASP A 271 19.26 -21.66 -7.55
N ALA A 272 18.19 -21.93 -6.79
CA ALA A 272 17.12 -20.97 -6.52
C ALA A 272 17.19 -20.34 -5.14
N LEU A 273 16.69 -19.10 -5.07
CA LEU A 273 16.27 -18.47 -3.84
C LEU A 273 14.83 -18.89 -3.54
N MET A 274 14.61 -19.35 -2.32
CA MET A 274 13.31 -19.84 -1.87
C MET A 274 12.85 -19.05 -0.65
N THR A 275 11.59 -18.65 -0.66
CA THR A 275 10.93 -17.99 0.47
C THR A 275 9.66 -18.73 0.81
N VAL A 276 9.42 -18.98 2.10
CA VAL A 276 8.17 -19.54 2.62
C VAL A 276 7.67 -18.63 3.72
N THR A 277 6.43 -18.17 3.58
CA THR A 277 5.69 -17.41 4.57
C THR A 277 4.48 -18.22 4.99
N ARG A 278 4.29 -18.44 6.29
CA ARG A 278 3.05 -19.03 6.81
C ARG A 278 2.33 -18.03 7.71
N LEU A 279 1.06 -17.80 7.41
CA LEU A 279 0.13 -17.08 8.24
C LEU A 279 -0.70 -18.10 9.01
N VAL A 280 -0.37 -18.32 10.29
CA VAL A 280 -1.09 -19.26 11.15
C VAL A 280 -2.43 -18.64 11.54
N ALA A 281 -3.45 -19.01 10.79
CA ALA A 281 -4.82 -18.54 10.93
C ALA A 281 -5.74 -19.76 10.73
N PRO A 282 -6.13 -20.45 11.82
CA PRO A 282 -6.93 -21.67 11.74
C PRO A 282 -8.30 -21.44 11.10
N ALA A 283 -8.77 -22.43 10.34
CA ALA A 283 -10.10 -22.44 9.75
C ALA A 283 -11.19 -22.75 10.83
N PRO A 284 -12.44 -22.28 10.66
CA PRO A 284 -12.89 -21.36 9.62
C PRO A 284 -12.36 -19.95 9.85
N ARG A 285 -11.86 -19.32 8.79
CA ARG A 285 -11.34 -17.95 8.83
C ARG A 285 -12.50 -16.97 8.76
N SER A 286 -12.26 -15.72 9.17
CA SER A 286 -13.27 -14.65 9.20
C SER A 286 -12.80 -13.42 8.41
N GLY A 287 -13.72 -12.50 8.14
CA GLY A 287 -13.41 -11.26 7.43
C GLY A 287 -12.82 -11.51 6.04
N LEU A 288 -11.73 -10.80 5.70
CA LEU A 288 -11.02 -11.00 4.43
C LEU A 288 -10.24 -12.32 4.39
N LEU A 289 -9.84 -12.87 5.54
CA LEU A 289 -9.11 -14.15 5.57
C LEU A 289 -9.98 -15.33 5.15
N ALA A 290 -11.31 -15.22 5.25
CA ALA A 290 -12.24 -16.23 4.72
C ALA A 290 -12.11 -16.40 3.19
N LEU A 291 -11.53 -15.43 2.47
CA LEU A 291 -11.24 -15.56 1.04
C LEU A 291 -10.17 -16.63 0.74
N PHE A 292 -9.41 -17.07 1.74
CA PHE A 292 -8.45 -18.18 1.60
C PHE A 292 -9.08 -19.56 1.85
N ASP A 293 -10.29 -19.62 2.41
CA ASP A 293 -11.04 -20.87 2.62
C ASP A 293 -11.66 -21.32 1.28
N GLN A 294 -10.79 -21.69 0.34
CA GLN A 294 -11.13 -22.11 -1.01
C GLN A 294 -10.87 -23.61 -1.19
N PRO A 295 -11.57 -24.26 -2.14
CA PRO A 295 -11.16 -25.58 -2.61
C PRO A 295 -9.70 -25.54 -3.07
N THR A 296 -8.96 -26.63 -2.90
CA THR A 296 -7.55 -26.68 -3.27
C THR A 296 -7.34 -27.49 -4.54
N PHE A 297 -6.19 -27.30 -5.17
CA PHE A 297 -5.73 -28.05 -6.33
C PHE A 297 -4.25 -28.44 -6.16
N ASP A 298 -3.87 -29.46 -6.92
CA ASP A 298 -2.49 -29.90 -7.09
C ASP A 298 -2.15 -30.01 -8.59
N ARG A 299 -0.91 -30.41 -8.88
CA ARG A 299 -0.40 -30.65 -10.23
C ARG A 299 -1.26 -31.60 -11.07
N ALA A 300 -1.86 -32.63 -10.46
CA ALA A 300 -2.63 -33.65 -11.15
C ALA A 300 -4.01 -33.14 -11.57
N SER A 301 -4.55 -32.16 -10.84
CA SER A 301 -5.87 -31.57 -11.10
C SER A 301 -5.85 -30.31 -11.97
N LEU A 302 -4.68 -29.91 -12.49
CA LEU A 302 -4.57 -28.81 -13.44
C LEU A 302 -5.16 -29.18 -14.81
N ALA A 303 -5.66 -28.17 -15.53
CA ALA A 303 -6.09 -28.33 -16.92
C ALA A 303 -4.92 -28.75 -17.82
N SER A 304 -5.22 -29.33 -18.99
CA SER A 304 -4.17 -29.68 -19.96
C SER A 304 -3.49 -28.41 -20.48
N LEU A 305 -2.16 -28.43 -20.61
CA LEU A 305 -1.35 -27.25 -20.95
C LEU A 305 -0.55 -27.50 -22.24
N PRO A 306 -0.53 -26.57 -23.20
CA PRO A 306 0.25 -26.73 -24.42
C PRO A 306 1.75 -26.59 -24.13
N PRO A 307 2.64 -27.22 -24.92
CA PRO A 307 4.08 -27.04 -24.76
C PRO A 307 4.54 -25.64 -25.17
N GLY A 308 5.67 -25.19 -24.63
CA GLY A 308 6.35 -23.96 -25.02
C GLY A 308 5.75 -22.68 -24.42
N LEU A 309 4.93 -22.78 -23.39
CA LEU A 309 4.38 -21.63 -22.67
C LEU A 309 5.48 -20.75 -22.06
N ALA A 310 5.24 -19.44 -22.04
CA ALA A 310 6.06 -18.49 -21.28
C ALA A 310 5.65 -18.42 -19.80
N GLY A 311 4.44 -18.86 -19.46
CA GLY A 311 3.99 -18.98 -18.10
C GLY A 311 2.54 -19.44 -18.00
N VAL A 312 2.18 -19.96 -16.82
CA VAL A 312 0.85 -20.45 -16.48
C VAL A 312 0.49 -20.02 -15.05
N THR A 313 -0.75 -19.56 -14.88
CA THR A 313 -1.33 -19.21 -13.59
C THR A 313 -2.60 -20.03 -13.38
N ALA A 314 -2.66 -20.80 -12.31
CA ALA A 314 -3.85 -21.50 -11.88
C ALA A 314 -4.38 -20.91 -10.57
N PHE A 315 -5.69 -20.85 -10.43
CA PHE A 315 -6.36 -20.44 -9.20
C PHE A 315 -7.58 -21.32 -8.93
N SER A 316 -7.90 -21.48 -7.66
CA SER A 316 -9.12 -22.13 -7.19
C SER A 316 -9.87 -21.17 -6.27
N VAL A 317 -11.01 -20.71 -6.75
CA VAL A 317 -11.83 -19.68 -6.11
C VAL A 317 -13.30 -20.01 -6.33
N ASP A 318 -14.06 -20.16 -5.26
CA ASP A 318 -15.52 -20.15 -5.29
C ASP A 318 -16.02 -18.73 -5.60
N LEU A 319 -16.18 -18.45 -6.89
CA LEU A 319 -16.63 -17.15 -7.37
C LEU A 319 -18.00 -16.75 -6.81
N GLY A 320 -18.89 -17.73 -6.57
CA GLY A 320 -20.20 -17.49 -5.96
C GLY A 320 -20.08 -17.03 -4.51
N GLY A 321 -19.33 -17.76 -3.69
CA GLY A 321 -19.06 -17.38 -2.30
C GLY A 321 -18.29 -16.06 -2.17
N VAL A 322 -17.34 -15.79 -3.07
CA VAL A 322 -16.63 -14.48 -3.11
C VAL A 322 -17.60 -13.36 -3.46
N TYR A 323 -18.49 -13.56 -4.43
CA TYR A 323 -19.51 -12.58 -4.79
C TYR A 323 -20.42 -12.23 -3.61
N ASP A 324 -20.94 -13.24 -2.90
CA ASP A 324 -21.83 -13.03 -1.75
C ASP A 324 -21.14 -12.20 -0.65
N ARG A 325 -19.87 -12.50 -0.37
CA ARG A 325 -19.06 -11.76 0.60
C ARG A 325 -18.80 -10.32 0.14
N PHE A 326 -18.52 -10.12 -1.14
CA PHE A 326 -18.31 -8.78 -1.71
C PHE A 326 -19.58 -7.93 -1.59
N VAL A 327 -20.75 -8.48 -1.95
CA VAL A 327 -22.05 -7.79 -1.83
C VAL A 327 -22.37 -7.49 -0.36
N ALA A 328 -22.15 -8.44 0.55
CA ALA A 328 -22.33 -8.23 1.99
C ALA A 328 -21.39 -7.14 2.54
N GLY A 329 -20.13 -7.13 2.11
CA GLY A 329 -19.16 -6.11 2.48
C GLY A 329 -19.51 -4.72 1.97
N LEU A 330 -19.98 -4.61 0.72
CA LEU A 330 -20.48 -3.35 0.16
C LEU A 330 -21.72 -2.87 0.91
N ALA A 331 -22.64 -3.76 1.26
CA ALA A 331 -23.83 -3.42 2.04
C ALA A 331 -23.48 -2.80 3.40
N ALA A 332 -22.45 -3.32 4.06
CA ALA A 332 -22.02 -2.85 5.37
C ALA A 332 -21.19 -1.55 5.33
N SER A 333 -20.53 -1.23 4.22
CA SER A 333 -19.51 -0.17 4.16
C SER A 333 -19.77 0.95 3.15
N ASN A 334 -20.56 0.69 2.10
CA ASN A 334 -20.82 1.64 1.02
C ASN A 334 -22.21 1.38 0.35
N PRO A 335 -23.30 1.89 0.94
CA PRO A 335 -24.65 1.73 0.39
C PRO A 335 -24.81 2.25 -1.04
N ALA A 336 -24.11 3.32 -1.42
CA ALA A 336 -24.11 3.83 -2.79
C ALA A 336 -23.44 2.85 -3.78
N GLY A 337 -22.33 2.23 -3.36
CA GLY A 337 -21.67 1.16 -4.11
C GLY A 337 -22.57 -0.07 -4.30
N ARG A 338 -23.34 -0.44 -3.27
CA ARG A 338 -24.36 -1.49 -3.37
C ARG A 338 -25.45 -1.15 -4.40
N ASN A 339 -26.02 0.04 -4.34
CA ASN A 339 -27.05 0.47 -5.30
C ASN A 339 -26.52 0.49 -6.74
N SER A 340 -25.26 0.89 -6.92
CA SER A 340 -24.58 0.86 -8.22
C SER A 340 -24.38 -0.57 -8.73
N LEU A 341 -24.01 -1.51 -7.86
CA LEU A 341 -23.92 -2.93 -8.19
C LEU A 341 -25.30 -3.49 -8.59
N GLU A 342 -26.34 -3.25 -7.79
CA GLU A 342 -27.71 -3.70 -8.07
C GLU A 342 -28.22 -3.13 -9.41
N SER A 343 -27.96 -1.85 -9.69
CA SER A 343 -28.30 -1.22 -10.96
C SER A 343 -27.57 -1.87 -12.14
N SER A 344 -26.30 -2.22 -11.95
CA SER A 344 -25.49 -2.92 -12.96
C SER A 344 -25.98 -4.35 -13.19
N GLU A 345 -26.40 -5.06 -12.14
CA GLU A 345 -27.02 -6.38 -12.24
C GLU A 345 -28.36 -6.33 -12.97
N ILE A 346 -29.21 -5.34 -12.68
CA ILE A 346 -30.47 -5.13 -13.39
C ILE A 346 -30.20 -4.86 -14.88
N ALA A 347 -29.24 -3.99 -15.19
CA ALA A 347 -28.86 -3.72 -16.57
C ALA A 347 -28.34 -4.99 -17.27
N PHE A 348 -27.48 -5.76 -16.61
CA PHE A 348 -26.99 -7.04 -17.14
C PHE A 348 -28.12 -8.04 -17.37
N ARG A 349 -29.06 -8.16 -16.42
CA ARG A 349 -30.22 -9.04 -16.52
C ARG A 349 -31.17 -8.59 -17.64
N ASN A 350 -31.35 -7.29 -17.85
CA ASN A 350 -32.18 -6.78 -18.94
C ASN A 350 -31.59 -7.10 -20.32
N VAL A 351 -30.25 -7.11 -20.44
CA VAL A 351 -29.56 -7.42 -21.70
C VAL A 351 -29.48 -8.92 -21.95
N THR A 352 -29.07 -9.70 -20.94
CA THR A 352 -28.73 -11.12 -21.10
C THR A 352 -29.87 -12.06 -20.66
N GLY A 353 -30.81 -11.57 -19.87
CA GLY A 353 -31.82 -12.40 -19.20
C GLY A 353 -31.30 -13.24 -18.04
N LEU A 354 -30.04 -13.06 -17.62
CA LEU A 354 -29.38 -13.84 -16.58
C LEU A 354 -29.11 -13.01 -15.33
N ARG A 355 -29.11 -13.66 -14.17
CA ARG A 355 -28.57 -13.14 -12.91
C ARG A 355 -27.13 -13.59 -12.76
N ILE A 356 -26.22 -12.64 -12.47
CA ILE A 356 -24.79 -12.91 -12.33
C ILE A 356 -24.55 -13.99 -11.28
N ARG A 357 -25.09 -13.82 -10.07
CA ARG A 357 -24.84 -14.75 -8.97
C ARG A 357 -25.47 -16.12 -9.14
N ASP A 358 -26.76 -16.16 -9.50
CA ASP A 358 -27.57 -17.37 -9.45
C ASP A 358 -27.48 -18.22 -10.72
N ASP A 359 -27.34 -17.57 -11.87
CA ASP A 359 -27.40 -18.27 -13.16
C ASP A 359 -25.99 -18.46 -13.76
N LEU A 360 -25.08 -17.48 -13.60
CA LEU A 360 -23.71 -17.57 -14.13
C LEU A 360 -22.75 -18.19 -13.11
N LEU A 361 -22.50 -17.51 -11.99
CA LEU A 361 -21.47 -17.90 -11.02
C LEU A 361 -21.79 -19.23 -10.32
N ALA A 362 -23.07 -19.55 -10.13
CA ALA A 362 -23.48 -20.82 -9.53
C ALA A 362 -23.03 -22.04 -10.34
N GLN A 363 -22.95 -21.90 -11.66
CA GLN A 363 -22.62 -22.97 -12.61
C GLN A 363 -21.11 -23.17 -12.80
N LEU A 364 -20.29 -22.18 -12.41
CA LEU A 364 -18.85 -22.28 -12.50
C LEU A 364 -18.29 -23.13 -11.35
N GLY A 365 -17.34 -24.00 -11.67
CA GLY A 365 -16.49 -24.68 -10.71
C GLY A 365 -15.49 -23.72 -10.07
N ALA A 366 -14.76 -24.19 -9.07
CA ALA A 366 -13.81 -23.35 -8.35
C ALA A 366 -12.51 -23.16 -9.15
N LYS A 367 -12.15 -24.12 -10.00
CA LYS A 367 -10.83 -24.13 -10.64
C LYS A 367 -10.82 -23.35 -11.95
N ALA A 368 -9.79 -22.55 -12.13
CA ALA A 368 -9.50 -21.90 -13.39
C ALA A 368 -8.00 -21.84 -13.65
N THR A 369 -7.62 -22.01 -14.92
CA THR A 369 -6.23 -21.96 -15.39
C THR A 369 -6.12 -20.93 -16.50
N TYR A 370 -5.13 -20.05 -16.41
CA TYR A 370 -4.86 -18.96 -17.33
C TYR A 370 -3.42 -19.04 -17.82
N PHE A 371 -3.19 -18.88 -19.11
CA PHE A 371 -1.84 -18.88 -19.67
C PHE A 371 -1.75 -18.02 -20.93
N PHE A 372 -0.54 -17.51 -21.17
CA PHE A 372 -0.20 -16.78 -22.39
C PHE A 372 0.34 -17.74 -23.45
N LEU A 373 -0.20 -17.65 -24.66
CA LEU A 373 0.25 -18.44 -25.80
C LEU A 373 1.42 -17.70 -26.50
N PRO A 374 2.41 -18.44 -27.03
CA PRO A 374 3.53 -17.83 -27.74
C PRO A 374 3.06 -16.95 -28.91
N THR A 375 3.59 -15.72 -28.98
CA THR A 375 3.45 -14.83 -30.12
C THR A 375 4.74 -14.84 -30.95
N ARG A 376 4.68 -14.56 -32.26
CA ARG A 376 5.88 -14.45 -33.09
C ARG A 376 6.64 -13.16 -32.72
N GLY A 377 7.82 -13.31 -32.13
CA GLY A 377 8.82 -12.26 -31.92
C GLY A 377 8.98 -11.81 -30.46
N ASP A 378 10.23 -11.55 -30.07
CA ASP A 378 10.59 -11.03 -28.75
C ASP A 378 9.93 -9.66 -28.49
N ALA A 379 9.52 -9.41 -27.24
CA ALA A 379 8.87 -8.17 -26.82
C ALA A 379 9.94 -7.09 -26.53
N PRO A 380 9.95 -5.90 -27.19
CA PRO A 380 11.03 -4.92 -26.98
C PRO A 380 10.80 -3.85 -25.89
N ILE A 381 11.77 -3.80 -24.95
CA ILE A 381 12.67 -2.70 -24.51
C ILE A 381 12.17 -1.42 -23.80
N GLN A 382 10.89 -1.02 -23.73
CA GLN A 382 10.52 0.14 -22.88
C GLN A 382 9.18 -0.02 -22.16
N ALA A 383 9.13 0.22 -20.83
CA ALA A 383 7.92 0.09 -20.01
C ALA A 383 6.73 0.97 -20.48
N LEU A 384 7.01 2.14 -21.07
CA LEU A 384 5.99 2.98 -21.69
C LEU A 384 5.63 2.52 -23.12
N ALA A 385 6.60 1.95 -23.84
CA ALA A 385 6.36 1.29 -25.12
C ALA A 385 5.61 -0.04 -24.95
N GLY A 386 5.64 -0.69 -23.78
CA GLY A 386 4.81 -1.86 -23.46
C GLY A 386 3.33 -1.50 -23.30
N LEU A 387 3.04 -0.30 -22.78
CA LEU A 387 1.68 0.26 -22.80
C LEU A 387 1.25 0.62 -24.22
N ALA A 388 2.15 1.17 -25.06
CA ALA A 388 1.86 1.49 -26.47
C ALA A 388 1.88 0.29 -27.43
N GLN A 389 2.68 -0.75 -27.18
CA GLN A 389 2.75 -2.00 -27.93
C GLN A 389 1.73 -3.03 -27.45
N GLY A 390 1.23 -2.93 -26.22
CA GLY A 390 -0.02 -3.59 -25.82
C GLY A 390 -1.20 -3.14 -26.70
N PHE A 391 -1.11 -1.98 -27.34
CA PHE A 391 -2.01 -1.54 -28.41
C PHE A 391 -1.63 -2.05 -29.82
N LEU A 392 -0.39 -2.49 -30.06
CA LEU A 392 0.11 -2.92 -31.39
C LEU A 392 0.24 -4.45 -31.55
N ARG A 393 0.46 -5.20 -30.47
CA ARG A 393 0.55 -6.67 -30.43
C ARG A 393 -0.53 -7.22 -29.51
N THR A 394 -1.40 -8.07 -30.05
CA THR A 394 -2.45 -8.74 -29.28
C THR A 394 -1.84 -9.78 -28.35
N PRO A 395 -1.93 -9.65 -27.02
CA PRO A 395 -1.54 -10.74 -26.13
C PRO A 395 -2.43 -11.94 -26.43
N ARG A 396 -1.83 -13.03 -26.92
CA ARG A 396 -2.54 -14.30 -27.10
C ARG A 396 -2.64 -14.97 -25.74
N TYR A 397 -3.85 -15.29 -25.32
CA TYR A 397 -4.09 -15.98 -24.05
C TYR A 397 -5.27 -16.92 -24.16
N ALA A 398 -5.28 -17.91 -23.27
CA ALA A 398 -6.44 -18.73 -23.00
C ALA A 398 -6.65 -18.86 -21.49
N ALA A 399 -7.91 -18.89 -21.08
CA ALA A 399 -8.39 -19.20 -19.76
C ALA A 399 -9.33 -20.41 -19.85
N ILE A 400 -9.16 -21.37 -18.96
CA ILE A 400 -9.98 -22.57 -18.86
C ILE A 400 -10.64 -22.52 -17.50
N LEU A 401 -11.97 -22.47 -17.47
CA LEU A 401 -12.77 -22.43 -16.25
C LEU A 401 -13.54 -23.74 -16.13
N GLU A 402 -13.54 -24.34 -14.95
CA GLU A 402 -14.37 -25.51 -14.66
C GLU A 402 -15.85 -25.14 -14.69
N VAL A 403 -16.71 -26.03 -15.19
CA VAL A 403 -18.17 -25.85 -15.22
C VAL A 403 -18.82 -27.07 -14.58
N LYS A 404 -19.69 -26.84 -13.59
CA LYS A 404 -20.34 -27.89 -12.78
C LYS A 404 -21.38 -28.67 -13.59
N ASP A 405 -22.23 -27.96 -14.33
CA ASP A 405 -23.22 -28.53 -15.23
C ASP A 405 -23.03 -27.96 -16.65
N PRO A 406 -22.21 -28.62 -17.48
CA PRO A 406 -21.90 -28.18 -18.84
C PRO A 406 -23.15 -28.00 -19.72
N ALA A 407 -24.13 -28.90 -19.61
CA ALA A 407 -25.32 -28.88 -20.44
C ALA A 407 -26.25 -27.72 -20.05
N ALA A 408 -26.46 -27.50 -18.75
CA ALA A 408 -27.22 -26.36 -18.27
C ALA A 408 -26.53 -25.04 -18.62
N PHE A 409 -25.21 -24.96 -18.41
CA PHE A 409 -24.45 -23.74 -18.69
C PHE A 409 -24.42 -23.40 -20.18
N ALA A 410 -24.25 -24.39 -21.07
CA ALA A 410 -24.33 -24.20 -22.52
C ALA A 410 -25.67 -23.59 -22.93
N LYS A 411 -26.78 -24.11 -22.41
CA LYS A 411 -28.12 -23.56 -22.68
C LYS A 411 -28.29 -22.12 -22.18
N LEU A 412 -27.73 -21.80 -21.01
CA LEU A 412 -27.74 -20.43 -20.46
C LEU A 412 -26.92 -19.48 -21.34
N LEU A 413 -25.75 -19.92 -21.79
CA LEU A 413 -24.85 -19.17 -22.66
C LEU A 413 -25.52 -18.86 -24.01
N ASP A 414 -26.10 -19.86 -24.66
CA ASP A 414 -26.83 -19.70 -25.93
C ASP A 414 -27.97 -18.69 -25.77
N GLY A 415 -28.78 -18.84 -24.72
CA GLY A 415 -29.89 -17.92 -24.42
C GLY A 415 -29.42 -16.48 -24.18
N ALA A 416 -28.30 -16.30 -23.47
CA ALA A 416 -27.72 -14.99 -23.23
C ALA A 416 -27.16 -14.35 -24.50
N VAL A 417 -26.53 -15.13 -25.38
CA VAL A 417 -26.04 -14.64 -26.67
C VAL A 417 -27.19 -14.17 -27.54
N ILE A 418 -28.26 -14.98 -27.68
CA ILE A 418 -29.44 -14.63 -28.47
C ILE A 418 -30.07 -13.32 -27.96
N LYS A 419 -30.27 -13.20 -26.65
CA LYS A 419 -30.85 -11.99 -26.03
C LYS A 419 -29.95 -10.76 -26.19
N SER A 420 -28.64 -10.92 -25.99
CA SER A 420 -27.68 -9.83 -26.14
C SER A 420 -27.63 -9.32 -27.57
N GLN A 421 -27.60 -10.24 -28.57
CA GLN A 421 -27.65 -9.88 -29.98
C GLN A 421 -28.94 -9.13 -30.33
N ALA A 422 -30.09 -9.60 -29.83
CA ALA A 422 -31.37 -8.92 -30.03
C ALA A 422 -31.36 -7.51 -29.43
N TYR A 423 -30.90 -7.37 -28.18
CA TYR A 423 -30.78 -6.08 -27.51
C TYR A 423 -29.90 -5.08 -28.29
N PHE A 424 -28.71 -5.51 -28.74
CA PHE A 424 -27.83 -4.63 -29.50
C PHE A 424 -28.38 -4.29 -30.88
N ARG A 425 -29.04 -5.24 -31.55
CA ARG A 425 -29.71 -4.99 -32.82
C ARG A 425 -30.79 -3.92 -32.66
N ASP A 426 -31.74 -4.14 -31.75
CA ASP A 426 -32.91 -3.27 -31.58
C ASP A 426 -32.51 -1.85 -31.13
N ARG A 427 -31.46 -1.72 -30.29
CA ARG A 427 -30.99 -0.43 -29.78
C ARG A 427 -30.19 0.41 -30.79
N PHE A 428 -29.47 -0.23 -31.72
CA PHE A 428 -28.56 0.47 -32.64
C PHE A 428 -29.08 0.55 -34.09
N GLU A 429 -29.90 -0.40 -34.55
CA GLU A 429 -30.57 -0.29 -35.86
C GLU A 429 -31.54 0.90 -35.90
N ALA A 430 -32.17 1.25 -34.78
CA ALA A 430 -32.99 2.45 -34.64
C ALA A 430 -32.24 3.77 -34.92
N ASN A 431 -30.89 3.76 -34.87
CA ASN A 431 -30.04 4.94 -35.00
C ASN A 431 -29.13 4.90 -36.25
N THR A 432 -29.46 4.07 -37.26
CA THR A 432 -28.72 3.89 -38.55
C THR A 432 -27.21 3.60 -38.44
N LYS A 433 -26.74 3.17 -37.26
CA LYS A 433 -25.33 2.81 -37.03
C LYS A 433 -25.22 1.30 -36.77
N PRO A 434 -24.20 0.61 -37.32
CA PRO A 434 -24.00 -0.80 -37.03
C PRO A 434 -23.80 -1.00 -35.52
N PRO A 435 -24.34 -2.10 -34.92
CA PRO A 435 -24.17 -2.36 -33.51
C PRO A 435 -22.68 -2.47 -33.19
N PRO A 436 -22.22 -1.80 -32.12
CA PRO A 436 -20.81 -1.69 -31.82
C PRO A 436 -20.20 -2.97 -31.24
N VAL A 437 -21.04 -3.94 -30.84
CA VAL A 437 -20.63 -5.28 -30.41
C VAL A 437 -21.45 -6.29 -31.20
N ARG A 438 -20.77 -7.28 -31.79
CA ARG A 438 -21.41 -8.40 -32.51
C ARG A 438 -20.86 -9.70 -31.98
N ILE A 439 -21.75 -10.65 -31.73
CA ILE A 439 -21.38 -12.01 -31.35
C ILE A 439 -21.58 -12.90 -32.58
N HIS A 440 -20.61 -13.73 -32.92
CA HIS A 440 -20.64 -14.61 -34.08
C HIS A 440 -20.50 -16.06 -33.63
N PRO A 441 -21.43 -16.96 -34.01
CA PRO A 441 -21.26 -18.39 -33.76
C PRO A 441 -20.05 -18.90 -34.55
N LEU A 442 -19.30 -19.83 -33.96
CA LEU A 442 -18.16 -20.47 -34.60
C LEU A 442 -18.64 -21.63 -35.46
N LYS A 443 -18.24 -21.62 -36.73
CA LYS A 443 -18.52 -22.75 -37.64
C LYS A 443 -17.89 -24.04 -37.10
N GLY A 444 -18.69 -25.09 -37.00
CA GLY A 444 -18.27 -26.45 -36.61
C GLY A 444 -17.99 -26.64 -35.12
N ILE A 445 -18.35 -25.68 -34.26
CA ILE A 445 -18.18 -25.77 -32.81
C ILE A 445 -19.53 -25.45 -32.17
N ASP A 446 -20.15 -26.45 -31.56
CA ASP A 446 -21.37 -26.25 -30.78
C ASP A 446 -21.07 -25.36 -29.55
N HIS A 447 -21.97 -24.43 -29.24
CA HIS A 447 -21.82 -23.49 -28.12
C HIS A 447 -20.51 -22.68 -28.14
N GLY A 448 -19.97 -22.42 -29.33
CA GLY A 448 -18.77 -21.61 -29.56
C GLY A 448 -19.10 -20.26 -30.18
N TYR A 449 -18.58 -19.18 -29.60
CA TYR A 449 -18.87 -17.82 -30.04
C TYR A 449 -17.65 -16.92 -29.99
N SER A 450 -17.56 -16.03 -30.96
CA SER A 450 -16.54 -14.98 -31.04
C SER A 450 -17.19 -13.59 -31.00
N VAL A 451 -16.58 -12.67 -30.28
CA VAL A 451 -17.08 -11.31 -30.10
C VAL A 451 -16.24 -10.35 -30.94
N SER A 452 -16.91 -9.57 -31.77
CA SER A 452 -16.33 -8.45 -32.51
C SER A 452 -16.75 -7.16 -31.85
N ILE A 453 -15.78 -6.35 -31.45
CA ILE A 453 -16.00 -5.05 -30.81
C ILE A 453 -15.49 -3.96 -31.76
N SER A 454 -16.36 -2.99 -32.05
CA SER A 454 -16.02 -1.84 -32.90
C SER A 454 -14.92 -1.00 -32.25
N PRO A 455 -13.94 -0.48 -33.02
CA PRO A 455 -12.95 0.48 -32.54
C PRO A 455 -13.56 1.73 -31.89
N SER A 456 -14.81 2.06 -32.23
CA SER A 456 -15.56 3.17 -31.63
C SER A 456 -15.95 2.95 -30.17
N VAL A 457 -15.94 1.71 -29.68
CA VAL A 457 -16.20 1.37 -28.26
C VAL A 457 -14.90 1.24 -27.49
N ALA A 458 -13.92 0.54 -28.07
CA ALA A 458 -12.62 0.36 -27.46
C ALA A 458 -11.57 0.14 -28.56
N PRO A 459 -10.40 0.80 -28.48
CA PRO A 459 -9.32 0.64 -29.43
C PRO A 459 -8.57 -0.68 -29.15
N PHE A 460 -9.15 -1.81 -29.55
CA PHE A 460 -8.48 -3.10 -29.46
C PHE A 460 -7.52 -3.33 -30.64
N PRO A 461 -6.39 -4.04 -30.43
CA PRO A 461 -5.46 -4.38 -31.51
C PRO A 461 -6.13 -5.26 -32.58
N ALA A 462 -5.62 -5.18 -33.82
CA ALA A 462 -6.09 -6.03 -34.91
C ALA A 462 -5.92 -7.51 -34.57
N GLY A 463 -6.96 -8.31 -34.83
CA GLY A 463 -6.96 -9.75 -34.54
C GLY A 463 -7.40 -10.13 -33.12
N PHE A 464 -7.58 -9.16 -32.21
CA PHE A 464 -8.26 -9.43 -30.93
C PHE A 464 -9.75 -9.66 -31.16
N ARG A 465 -10.20 -10.88 -30.93
CA ARG A 465 -11.60 -11.31 -31.09
C ARG A 465 -11.95 -12.25 -29.93
N PRO A 466 -12.29 -11.71 -28.74
CA PRO A 466 -12.60 -12.52 -27.57
C PRO A 466 -13.52 -13.67 -27.94
N THR A 467 -13.10 -14.89 -27.66
CA THR A 467 -13.80 -16.09 -28.06
C THR A 467 -14.07 -16.95 -26.85
N PHE A 468 -15.27 -17.48 -26.75
CA PHE A 468 -15.66 -18.41 -25.71
C PHE A 468 -16.23 -19.69 -26.32
N ILE A 469 -15.78 -20.84 -25.82
CA ILE A 469 -16.17 -22.17 -26.30
C ILE A 469 -16.49 -23.04 -25.09
N MET A 470 -17.62 -23.74 -25.15
CA MET A 470 -17.94 -24.78 -24.19
C MET A 470 -17.24 -26.09 -24.59
N GLY A 471 -16.33 -26.57 -23.74
CA GLY A 471 -15.78 -27.92 -23.80
C GLY A 471 -16.66 -28.94 -23.06
N LYS A 472 -16.14 -30.16 -22.84
CA LYS A 472 -16.91 -31.22 -22.15
C LYS A 472 -17.30 -30.85 -20.71
N THR A 473 -16.35 -30.27 -19.97
CA THR A 473 -16.53 -29.88 -18.56
C THR A 473 -15.95 -28.50 -18.24
N THR A 474 -15.56 -27.75 -19.27
CA THR A 474 -14.82 -26.49 -19.11
C THR A 474 -15.32 -25.42 -20.06
N LEU A 475 -15.35 -24.18 -19.60
CA LEU A 475 -15.52 -23.00 -20.42
C LEU A 475 -14.14 -22.47 -20.80
N ILE A 476 -13.86 -22.39 -22.09
CA ILE A 476 -12.61 -21.84 -22.62
C ILE A 476 -12.87 -20.41 -23.05
N LEU A 477 -12.07 -19.47 -22.55
CA LEU A 477 -12.05 -18.07 -22.98
C LEU A 477 -10.69 -17.78 -23.61
N ALA A 478 -10.64 -17.28 -24.84
CA ALA A 478 -9.39 -16.96 -25.50
C ALA A 478 -9.43 -15.62 -26.23
N SER A 479 -8.26 -15.08 -26.54
CA SER A 479 -8.08 -13.82 -27.26
C SER A 479 -8.62 -13.83 -28.70
N ASN A 480 -8.68 -14.99 -29.35
CA ASN A 480 -9.17 -15.16 -30.73
C ASN A 480 -9.71 -16.59 -30.97
N PRO A 481 -10.41 -16.83 -32.09
CA PRO A 481 -10.99 -18.14 -32.40
C PRO A 481 -10.00 -19.27 -32.62
N GLU A 482 -8.80 -18.97 -33.12
CA GLU A 482 -7.76 -19.98 -33.36
C GLU A 482 -7.25 -20.54 -32.04
N ASP A 483 -6.93 -19.64 -31.09
CA ASP A 483 -6.47 -19.98 -29.75
C ASP A 483 -7.52 -20.76 -28.96
N ALA A 484 -8.79 -20.37 -29.08
CA ALA A 484 -9.89 -21.07 -28.43
C ALA A 484 -10.02 -22.52 -28.94
N ARG A 485 -9.96 -22.73 -30.27
CA ARG A 485 -10.03 -24.08 -30.88
C ARG A 485 -8.83 -24.94 -30.50
N ALA A 486 -7.63 -24.38 -30.59
CA ALA A 486 -6.41 -25.09 -30.20
C ALA A 486 -6.46 -25.53 -28.73
N THR A 487 -6.99 -24.66 -27.86
CA THR A 487 -7.18 -24.99 -26.43
C THR A 487 -8.24 -26.06 -26.22
N LEU A 488 -9.34 -26.04 -26.99
CA LEU A 488 -10.37 -27.08 -26.94
C LEU A 488 -9.80 -28.44 -27.33
N GLU A 489 -9.14 -28.52 -28.49
CA GLU A 489 -8.52 -29.78 -28.96
C GLU A 489 -7.51 -30.32 -27.94
N LEU A 490 -6.73 -29.44 -27.31
CA LEU A 490 -5.80 -29.81 -26.26
C LEU A 490 -6.51 -30.44 -25.05
N GLN A 491 -7.61 -29.83 -24.58
CA GLN A 491 -8.38 -30.38 -23.46
C GLN A 491 -9.00 -31.73 -23.82
N GLU A 492 -9.46 -31.91 -25.04
CA GLU A 492 -10.04 -33.18 -25.49
C GLU A 492 -9.02 -34.31 -25.60
N ARG A 493 -7.78 -33.98 -25.96
CA ARG A 493 -6.66 -34.94 -26.01
C ARG A 493 -6.12 -35.31 -24.63
N GLY A 494 -6.35 -34.48 -23.60
CA GLY A 494 -5.82 -34.69 -22.25
C GLY A 494 -4.29 -34.66 -22.19
N ALA A 495 -3.64 -33.89 -23.06
CA ALA A 495 -2.19 -33.90 -23.19
C ALA A 495 -1.51 -33.19 -22.01
N LEU A 496 -0.61 -33.91 -21.35
CA LEU A 496 0.27 -33.34 -20.33
C LEU A 496 1.47 -32.63 -20.98
N LEU A 497 2.01 -31.64 -20.28
CA LEU A 497 3.29 -31.02 -20.66
C LEU A 497 4.38 -32.10 -20.73
N PRO A 498 5.17 -32.15 -21.81
CA PRO A 498 6.27 -33.10 -21.92
C PRO A 498 7.34 -32.80 -20.87
N ALA A 499 8.04 -33.82 -20.37
CA ALA A 499 9.09 -33.64 -19.37
C ALA A 499 10.25 -32.74 -19.84
N SER A 500 10.44 -32.61 -21.16
CA SER A 500 11.40 -31.70 -21.77
C SER A 500 10.95 -30.24 -21.78
N ASP A 501 9.68 -29.95 -21.45
CA ASP A 501 9.20 -28.57 -21.37
C ASP A 501 9.84 -27.88 -20.17
N PRO A 502 10.35 -26.64 -20.33
CA PRO A 502 10.98 -25.94 -19.23
C PRO A 502 10.11 -25.76 -17.99
N LEU A 503 8.78 -25.66 -18.16
CA LEU A 503 7.87 -25.46 -17.02
C LEU A 503 7.56 -26.76 -16.27
N ALA A 504 7.77 -27.93 -16.88
CA ALA A 504 7.33 -29.22 -16.35
C ALA A 504 7.93 -29.51 -14.95
N SER A 505 9.26 -29.40 -14.81
CA SER A 505 9.93 -29.67 -13.53
C SER A 505 9.56 -28.68 -12.42
N THR A 506 9.17 -27.45 -12.78
CA THR A 506 8.74 -26.44 -11.80
C THR A 506 7.28 -26.66 -11.40
N LEU A 507 6.42 -27.11 -12.32
CA LEU A 507 5.05 -27.51 -12.03
C LEU A 507 4.97 -28.75 -11.12
N ASP A 508 5.94 -29.66 -11.20
CA ASP A 508 6.01 -30.82 -10.29
C ASP A 508 6.32 -30.43 -8.83
N ARG A 509 6.79 -29.20 -8.60
CA ARG A 509 7.06 -28.63 -7.27
C ARG A 509 5.86 -27.89 -6.66
N LEU A 510 4.70 -27.94 -7.33
CA LEU A 510 3.50 -27.29 -6.81
C LEU A 510 3.08 -27.86 -5.45
N PRO A 511 2.71 -27.00 -4.48
CA PRO A 511 2.12 -27.47 -3.24
C PRO A 511 0.84 -28.28 -3.51
N ARG A 512 0.62 -29.36 -2.75
CA ARG A 512 -0.56 -30.24 -2.90
C ARG A 512 -1.89 -29.56 -2.58
N ARG A 513 -1.88 -28.50 -1.77
CA ARG A 513 -3.07 -27.78 -1.31
C ARG A 513 -3.08 -26.34 -1.82
N ALA A 514 -2.69 -26.14 -3.07
CA ALA A 514 -2.64 -24.81 -3.67
C ALA A 514 -4.05 -24.25 -3.90
N ILE A 515 -4.23 -22.95 -3.67
CA ILE A 515 -5.40 -22.16 -4.08
C ILE A 515 -5.02 -21.16 -5.16
N MET A 516 -3.74 -20.87 -5.33
CA MET A 516 -3.18 -20.15 -6.46
C MET A 516 -1.76 -20.64 -6.71
N ALA A 517 -1.38 -20.76 -7.97
CA ALA A 517 0.00 -20.97 -8.36
C ALA A 517 0.31 -20.31 -9.70
N SER A 518 1.51 -19.77 -9.83
CA SER A 518 2.03 -19.16 -11.03
C SER A 518 3.42 -19.71 -11.30
N VAL A 519 3.62 -20.26 -12.50
CA VAL A 519 4.92 -20.70 -12.99
C VAL A 519 5.26 -19.89 -14.22
N ILE A 520 6.38 -19.19 -14.20
CA ILE A 520 6.76 -18.22 -15.24
C ILE A 520 8.17 -18.57 -15.73
N ASP A 521 8.34 -18.76 -17.04
CA ASP A 521 9.67 -18.89 -17.64
C ASP A 521 10.34 -17.52 -17.69
N GLU A 522 11.18 -17.21 -16.71
CA GLU A 522 11.82 -15.90 -16.57
C GLU A 522 12.77 -15.56 -17.72
N ARG A 523 13.17 -16.53 -18.54
CA ARG A 523 13.96 -16.28 -19.75
C ARG A 523 13.14 -15.62 -20.86
N ARG A 524 11.82 -15.79 -20.79
CA ARG A 524 10.82 -15.30 -21.76
C ARG A 524 9.88 -14.24 -21.15
N SER A 525 10.09 -13.91 -19.88
CA SER A 525 9.31 -12.89 -19.16
C SER A 525 9.92 -11.50 -19.39
N LEU A 526 9.32 -10.48 -18.75
CA LEU A 526 9.86 -9.13 -18.73
C LEU A 526 10.97 -8.92 -17.68
N LEU A 527 11.33 -9.95 -16.91
CA LEU A 527 12.29 -9.82 -15.82
C LEU A 527 13.69 -9.35 -16.29
N PRO A 528 14.28 -9.89 -17.38
CA PRO A 528 15.54 -9.38 -17.92
C PRO A 528 15.47 -7.87 -18.23
N GLU A 529 14.39 -7.44 -18.88
CA GLU A 529 14.16 -6.05 -19.24
C GLU A 529 13.93 -5.19 -18.00
N MET A 530 13.24 -5.70 -16.99
CA MET A 530 13.02 -5.00 -15.72
C MET A 530 14.32 -4.80 -14.93
N ILE A 531 15.22 -5.78 -14.93
CA ILE A 531 16.54 -5.68 -14.30
C ILE A 531 17.37 -4.65 -15.07
N ALA A 532 17.51 -4.79 -16.40
CA ALA A 532 18.29 -3.87 -17.24
C ALA A 532 17.77 -2.42 -17.16
N ASN A 533 16.45 -2.23 -17.04
CA ASN A 533 15.82 -0.91 -16.96
C ASN A 533 15.50 -0.45 -15.53
N PHE A 534 16.00 -1.13 -14.50
CA PHE A 534 15.71 -0.81 -13.10
C PHE A 534 15.96 0.65 -12.72
N PRO A 535 17.07 1.31 -13.15
CA PRO A 535 17.30 2.73 -12.86
C PRO A 535 16.20 3.64 -13.42
N LEU A 536 15.77 3.35 -14.65
CA LEU A 536 14.71 4.09 -15.33
C LEU A 536 13.39 3.91 -14.59
N LEU A 537 13.03 2.68 -14.21
CA LEU A 537 11.80 2.39 -13.46
C LEU A 537 11.72 3.18 -12.15
N ILE A 538 12.83 3.29 -11.40
CA ILE A 538 12.88 4.10 -10.18
C ILE A 538 12.65 5.57 -10.49
N GLN A 539 13.31 6.11 -11.53
CA GLN A 539 13.15 7.49 -11.93
C GLN A 539 11.69 7.82 -12.31
N TRP A 540 11.03 6.94 -13.07
CA TRP A 540 9.63 7.08 -13.43
C TRP A 540 8.70 7.00 -12.21
N GLY A 541 8.95 6.05 -11.30
CA GLY A 541 8.19 5.97 -10.05
C GLY A 541 8.24 7.28 -9.25
N GLN A 542 9.39 7.97 -9.25
CA GLN A 542 9.52 9.28 -8.62
C GLN A 542 8.73 10.37 -9.35
N THR A 543 8.81 10.42 -10.69
CA THR A 543 8.07 11.36 -11.53
C THR A 543 6.55 11.19 -11.36
N PHE A 544 6.05 9.95 -11.32
CA PHE A 544 4.63 9.66 -11.08
C PHE A 544 4.19 10.05 -9.68
N VAL A 545 5.01 9.83 -8.65
CA VAL A 545 4.73 10.28 -7.28
C VAL A 545 4.74 11.81 -7.20
N LEU A 546 5.62 12.50 -7.93
CA LEU A 546 5.62 13.96 -8.05
C LEU A 546 4.37 14.48 -8.78
N ALA A 547 4.01 13.86 -9.91
CA ALA A 547 2.81 14.20 -10.67
C ALA A 547 1.52 14.01 -9.83
N ARG A 548 1.49 13.02 -8.93
CA ARG A 548 0.39 12.81 -7.98
C ARG A 548 0.38 13.83 -6.82
N ARG A 549 1.52 14.48 -6.54
CA ARG A 549 1.63 15.59 -5.56
C ARG A 549 1.24 16.93 -6.15
N MET A 550 1.41 17.13 -7.45
CA MET A 550 0.87 18.27 -8.16
C MET A 550 -0.66 18.09 -8.29
N GLY A 551 -1.43 19.09 -7.87
CA GLY A 551 -2.87 18.98 -7.61
C GLY A 551 -3.76 18.65 -8.83
N PRO A 552 -5.08 18.63 -8.64
CA PRO A 552 -6.07 18.22 -9.66
C PRO A 552 -6.11 19.09 -10.94
N GLN A 553 -5.33 20.16 -11.03
CA GLN A 553 -5.21 21.00 -12.24
C GLN A 553 -4.67 20.24 -13.46
N PHE A 554 -4.03 19.07 -13.27
CA PHE A 554 -3.56 18.20 -14.36
C PHE A 554 -4.49 17.02 -14.69
N ARG A 555 -5.72 17.00 -14.16
CA ARG A 555 -6.79 16.05 -14.59
C ARG A 555 -7.68 16.60 -15.71
N GLN A 556 -7.12 17.38 -16.64
CA GLN A 556 -7.83 17.66 -17.89
C GLN A 556 -7.68 16.46 -18.84
N PRO A 557 -8.70 16.13 -19.66
CA PRO A 557 -8.53 15.14 -20.71
C PRO A 557 -7.39 15.60 -21.62
N MET A 558 -6.40 14.74 -21.82
CA MET A 558 -5.32 14.99 -22.77
C MET A 558 -5.94 15.43 -24.12
N PRO A 559 -5.58 16.59 -24.67
CA PRO A 559 -6.02 16.97 -26.00
C PRO A 559 -5.49 15.92 -26.99
N GLN A 560 -6.32 15.53 -27.95
CA GLN A 560 -5.90 14.72 -29.09
C GLN A 560 -4.84 15.49 -29.90
N GLN A 561 -3.57 15.34 -29.57
CA GLN A 561 -2.47 15.70 -30.46
C GLN A 561 -1.58 14.47 -30.66
N GLY A 562 -1.26 14.23 -31.94
CA GLY A 562 -0.82 12.95 -32.49
C GLY A 562 0.37 12.29 -31.79
N LEU A 563 0.43 10.97 -31.93
CA LEU A 563 1.36 10.01 -31.33
C LEU A 563 2.88 10.27 -31.51
N PHE A 564 3.30 11.37 -32.13
CA PHE A 564 4.72 11.69 -32.40
C PHE A 564 5.08 13.18 -32.25
N GLY A 565 4.51 13.88 -31.27
CA GLY A 565 4.84 15.28 -30.95
C GLY A 565 5.35 15.45 -29.52
N GLY A 566 6.50 16.13 -29.35
CA GLY A 566 7.30 16.23 -28.13
C GLY A 566 6.53 16.45 -26.81
N MET A 567 6.90 15.66 -25.80
CA MET A 567 6.50 15.87 -24.40
C MET A 567 6.93 17.27 -23.92
N PRO A 568 6.05 18.03 -23.24
CA PRO A 568 6.47 19.28 -22.63
C PRO A 568 7.45 18.97 -21.49
N ARG A 569 8.68 19.52 -21.58
CA ARG A 569 9.62 19.51 -20.46
C ARG A 569 9.03 20.37 -19.34
N PRO A 570 8.87 19.86 -18.10
CA PRO A 570 8.46 20.70 -16.99
C PRO A 570 9.56 21.74 -16.72
N VAL A 571 9.24 23.01 -16.96
CA VAL A 571 10.10 24.13 -16.63
C VAL A 571 10.16 24.23 -15.11
N GLY A 572 11.37 24.09 -14.52
CA GLY A 572 11.65 24.52 -13.15
C GLY A 572 11.79 23.46 -12.05
N SER A 573 11.93 22.16 -12.35
CA SER A 573 12.37 21.19 -11.34
C SER A 573 13.54 20.34 -11.85
N SER A 574 14.67 20.39 -11.13
CA SER A 574 15.85 19.58 -11.37
C SER A 574 15.57 18.12 -11.02
N VAL A 575 14.90 17.39 -11.91
CA VAL A 575 14.95 15.92 -11.89
C VAL A 575 16.27 15.52 -12.53
N THR A 576 17.36 15.55 -11.76
CA THR A 576 18.62 14.96 -12.20
C THR A 576 18.44 13.44 -12.25
N GLY A 577 18.66 12.85 -13.43
CA GLY A 577 18.59 11.40 -13.66
C GLY A 577 19.60 10.63 -12.82
N PHE A 578 19.57 9.30 -12.87
CA PHE A 578 20.70 8.51 -12.39
C PHE A 578 21.87 8.70 -13.33
N GLU A 579 23.04 9.04 -12.79
CA GLU A 579 24.29 9.09 -13.55
C GLU A 579 24.89 7.68 -13.53
N LEU A 580 24.57 6.89 -14.55
CA LEU A 580 25.08 5.52 -14.69
C LEU A 580 25.92 5.43 -15.96
N ASP A 581 27.04 4.75 -15.83
CA ASP A 581 27.86 4.32 -16.96
C ASP A 581 27.06 3.29 -17.78
N PRO A 582 26.74 3.57 -19.07
CA PRO A 582 25.99 2.65 -19.91
C PRO A 582 26.65 1.27 -20.02
N ASP A 583 27.98 1.20 -19.96
CA ASP A 583 28.73 -0.06 -20.04
C ASP A 583 28.59 -0.91 -18.76
N LYS A 584 28.04 -0.33 -17.69
CA LYS A 584 27.74 -1.02 -16.43
C LYS A 584 26.28 -1.47 -16.31
N ILE A 585 25.49 -1.33 -17.38
CA ILE A 585 24.10 -1.79 -17.42
C ILE A 585 24.06 -3.09 -18.23
N PRO A 586 23.65 -4.23 -17.64
CA PRO A 586 23.55 -5.48 -18.38
C PRO A 586 22.44 -5.39 -19.44
N THR A 587 22.67 -6.03 -20.58
CA THR A 587 21.62 -6.25 -21.57
C THR A 587 20.66 -7.36 -21.13
N PRO A 588 19.38 -7.35 -21.55
CA PRO A 588 18.46 -8.47 -21.32
C PRO A 588 19.02 -9.82 -21.77
N GLU A 589 19.72 -9.85 -22.90
CA GLU A 589 20.34 -11.04 -23.49
C GLU A 589 21.43 -11.63 -22.60
N GLU A 590 22.23 -10.81 -21.92
CA GLU A 590 23.25 -11.25 -20.96
C GLU A 590 22.63 -11.84 -19.69
N LEU A 591 21.43 -11.42 -19.31
CA LEU A 591 20.75 -11.89 -18.09
C LEU A 591 20.04 -13.24 -18.29
N ARG A 592 19.46 -13.49 -19.47
CA ARG A 592 18.63 -14.68 -19.73
C ARG A 592 19.30 -16.02 -19.41
N PRO A 593 20.59 -16.27 -19.67
CA PRO A 593 21.24 -17.55 -19.35
C PRO A 593 21.23 -17.92 -17.86
N PHE A 594 21.10 -16.93 -16.98
CA PHE A 594 21.08 -17.13 -15.53
C PHE A 594 19.67 -17.40 -14.99
N LEU A 595 18.63 -17.12 -15.78
CA LEU A 595 17.25 -17.23 -15.35
C LEU A 595 16.69 -18.62 -15.64
N PHE A 596 15.76 -19.05 -14.79
CA PHE A 596 15.01 -20.29 -14.94
C PHE A 596 13.56 -20.06 -14.51
N PRO A 597 12.64 -21.01 -14.79
CA PRO A 597 11.24 -20.83 -14.44
C PRO A 597 10.99 -20.66 -12.94
N SER A 598 10.37 -19.55 -12.57
CA SER A 598 9.99 -19.22 -11.19
C SER A 598 8.68 -19.89 -10.80
N LEU A 599 8.52 -20.14 -9.51
CA LEU A 599 7.28 -20.61 -8.90
C LEU A 599 6.81 -19.62 -7.84
N PHE A 600 5.54 -19.25 -7.91
CA PHE A 600 4.82 -18.55 -6.85
C PHE A 600 3.59 -19.38 -6.51
N ALA A 601 3.41 -19.77 -5.26
CA ALA A 601 2.26 -20.55 -4.85
C ALA A 601 1.68 -20.03 -3.55
N LEU A 602 0.35 -20.01 -3.50
CA LEU A 602 -0.43 -19.81 -2.29
C LEU A 602 -1.15 -21.12 -2.00
N ALA A 603 -0.85 -21.73 -0.88
CA ALA A 603 -1.45 -22.96 -0.39
C ALA A 603 -2.19 -22.72 0.92
N VAL A 604 -3.16 -23.57 1.22
CA VAL A 604 -3.96 -23.45 2.43
C VAL A 604 -4.24 -24.80 3.07
N ASP A 605 -4.13 -24.84 4.40
CA ASP A 605 -4.63 -25.93 5.20
C ASP A 605 -5.56 -25.42 6.32
N ASP A 606 -5.93 -26.32 7.23
CA ASP A 606 -6.88 -26.03 8.30
C ASP A 606 -6.26 -25.14 9.39
N GLN A 607 -4.93 -24.96 9.39
CA GLN A 607 -4.16 -24.19 10.36
C GLN A 607 -3.60 -22.88 9.80
N ALA A 608 -3.20 -22.86 8.52
CA ALA A 608 -2.40 -21.77 7.97
C ALA A 608 -2.65 -21.51 6.48
N VAL A 609 -2.33 -20.30 6.07
CA VAL A 609 -2.15 -19.90 4.68
C VAL A 609 -0.65 -19.81 4.42
N GLU A 610 -0.15 -20.56 3.45
CA GLU A 610 1.26 -20.62 3.10
C GLU A 610 1.50 -19.96 1.74
N TYR A 611 2.48 -19.07 1.68
CA TYR A 611 2.96 -18.45 0.45
C TYR A 611 4.41 -18.87 0.22
N THR A 612 4.66 -19.48 -0.93
CA THR A 612 5.96 -20.05 -1.32
C THR A 612 6.44 -19.44 -2.62
N THR A 613 7.68 -18.96 -2.64
CA THR A 613 8.37 -18.53 -3.87
C THR A 613 9.63 -19.32 -4.10
N ARG A 614 9.94 -19.61 -5.36
CA ARG A 614 11.20 -20.20 -5.82
C ARG A 614 11.63 -19.46 -7.08
N GLU A 615 12.71 -18.69 -7.00
CA GLU A 615 13.07 -17.70 -8.02
C GLU A 615 14.58 -17.72 -8.29
N ALA A 616 14.97 -17.37 -9.52
CA ALA A 616 16.37 -17.20 -9.91
C ALA A 616 16.96 -15.92 -9.32
N PHE A 617 16.15 -14.87 -9.34
CA PHE A 617 16.44 -13.55 -8.78
C PHE A 617 15.15 -13.01 -8.16
N PRO A 618 15.16 -12.40 -6.97
CA PRO A 618 13.93 -11.99 -6.30
C PRO A 618 13.17 -10.97 -7.14
N THR A 619 11.96 -11.31 -7.55
CA THR A 619 11.10 -10.37 -8.27
C THR A 619 10.45 -9.41 -7.29
N LEU A 620 10.13 -8.18 -7.73
CA LEU A 620 9.43 -7.17 -6.93
C LEU A 620 7.95 -7.52 -6.69
N ASN A 621 7.63 -8.79 -6.43
CA ASN A 621 6.27 -9.22 -6.15
C ASN A 621 5.87 -8.75 -4.74
N PRO A 622 4.84 -7.88 -4.61
CA PRO A 622 4.45 -7.31 -3.32
C PRO A 622 4.03 -8.35 -2.27
N LEU A 623 3.68 -9.58 -2.66
CA LEU A 623 3.29 -10.66 -1.74
C LEU A 623 4.49 -11.28 -1.01
N ALA A 624 5.69 -11.30 -1.60
CA ALA A 624 6.92 -11.81 -0.95
C ALA A 624 7.47 -10.86 0.13
N LEU A 625 7.08 -9.58 0.11
CA LEU A 625 7.59 -8.53 1.01
C LEU A 625 6.74 -8.36 2.29
N ALA A 626 5.62 -9.08 2.42
CA ALA A 626 4.67 -8.94 3.52
C ALA A 626 5.17 -9.36 4.92
N PRO A 627 6.03 -10.39 5.11
CA PRO A 627 6.36 -10.90 6.46
C PRO A 627 7.38 -10.02 7.18
N ALA A 628 8.44 -9.59 6.47
CA ALA A 628 9.43 -8.64 6.99
C ALA A 628 8.79 -7.28 7.33
N ALA A 629 7.71 -6.93 6.62
CA ALA A 629 6.93 -5.75 6.91
C ALA A 629 6.20 -5.82 8.26
N VAL A 630 5.85 -6.99 8.81
CA VAL A 630 5.10 -7.09 10.08
C VAL A 630 6.00 -6.88 11.31
N ALA A 631 7.26 -7.33 11.28
CA ALA A 631 8.20 -7.18 12.39
C ALA A 631 8.56 -5.71 12.72
N VAL A 632 8.50 -4.81 11.73
CA VAL A 632 8.81 -3.36 11.90
C VAL A 632 7.54 -2.52 12.13
N LEU A 633 6.33 -3.09 12.01
CA LEU A 633 5.08 -2.31 11.99
C LEU A 633 4.52 -1.94 13.36
N LEU A 634 4.92 -2.57 14.46
CA LEU A 634 4.26 -2.35 15.75
C LEU A 634 4.46 -0.95 16.35
N PRO A 635 5.62 -0.26 16.22
CA PRO A 635 5.71 1.16 16.57
C PRO A 635 5.03 2.09 15.54
N ALA A 636 4.74 1.58 14.34
CA ALA A 636 4.39 2.36 13.15
C ALA A 636 2.87 2.49 12.91
N THR A 637 2.03 1.76 13.63
CA THR A 637 0.57 1.80 13.49
C THR A 637 -0.04 3.08 14.06
N GLN A 638 0.52 3.65 15.13
CA GLN A 638 0.03 4.90 15.73
C GLN A 638 0.36 6.12 14.86
N SER A 639 1.57 6.20 14.30
CA SER A 639 1.98 7.31 13.43
C SER A 639 1.29 7.28 12.05
N ALA A 640 1.05 6.09 11.49
CA ALA A 640 0.29 5.95 10.25
C ALA A 640 -1.18 6.35 10.45
N ARG A 641 -1.78 5.97 11.58
CA ARG A 641 -3.16 6.34 11.91
C ARG A 641 -3.30 7.85 12.10
N ALA A 642 -2.39 8.48 12.86
CA ALA A 642 -2.38 9.93 13.04
C ALA A 642 -2.13 10.70 11.73
N ALA A 643 -1.27 10.18 10.85
CA ALA A 643 -1.01 10.77 9.54
C ALA A 643 -2.23 10.64 8.59
N ALA A 644 -2.88 9.47 8.56
CA ALA A 644 -4.09 9.24 7.76
C ALA A 644 -5.26 10.11 8.25
N GLN A 645 -5.45 10.20 9.57
CA GLN A 645 -6.43 11.08 10.20
C GLN A 645 -6.20 12.55 9.83
N ARG A 646 -4.94 13.00 9.83
CA ARG A 646 -4.57 14.35 9.40
C ARG A 646 -4.82 14.58 7.91
N SER A 647 -4.44 13.64 7.05
CA SER A 647 -4.70 13.73 5.60
C SER A 647 -6.20 13.77 5.30
N GLN A 648 -7.01 13.03 6.05
CA GLN A 648 -8.46 13.08 5.95
C GLN A 648 -9.01 14.43 6.46
N SER A 649 -8.46 14.99 7.54
CA SER A 649 -8.82 16.35 7.99
C SER A 649 -8.52 17.43 6.94
N VAL A 650 -7.38 17.32 6.25
CA VAL A 650 -7.03 18.20 5.12
C VAL A 650 -8.04 18.08 3.99
N ASN A 651 -8.50 16.87 3.66
CA ASN A 651 -9.51 16.66 2.63
C ASN A 651 -10.87 17.22 3.05
N ASN A 652 -11.27 17.06 4.31
CA ASN A 652 -12.49 17.65 4.85
C ASN A 652 -12.48 19.18 4.72
N LEU A 653 -11.39 19.84 5.11
CA LEU A 653 -11.21 21.29 4.95
C LEU A 653 -11.25 21.72 3.47
N LYS A 654 -10.68 20.93 2.55
CA LYS A 654 -10.78 21.20 1.11
C LYS A 654 -12.20 21.09 0.58
N GLN A 655 -12.97 20.09 1.03
CA GLN A 655 -14.37 19.95 0.66
C GLN A 655 -15.21 21.11 1.21
N ILE A 656 -14.96 21.54 2.45
CA ILE A 656 -15.58 22.74 3.04
C ILE A 656 -15.22 23.98 2.21
N GLY A 657 -13.95 24.19 1.88
CA GLY A 657 -13.52 25.32 1.06
C GLY A 657 -14.15 25.34 -0.32
N LEU A 658 -14.22 24.19 -0.99
CA LEU A 658 -14.91 24.06 -2.27
C LEU A 658 -16.39 24.42 -2.15
N ALA A 659 -17.07 23.95 -1.11
CA ALA A 659 -18.46 24.29 -0.85
C ALA A 659 -18.67 25.80 -0.58
N MET A 660 -17.76 26.43 0.16
CA MET A 660 -17.78 27.88 0.39
C MET A 660 -17.55 28.69 -0.90
N HIS A 661 -16.66 28.23 -1.78
CA HIS A 661 -16.46 28.87 -3.08
C HIS A 661 -17.65 28.67 -4.03
N ASN A 662 -18.30 27.51 -4.01
CA ASN A 662 -19.52 27.27 -4.78
C ASN A 662 -20.69 28.14 -4.27
N PHE A 663 -20.79 28.30 -2.94
CA PHE A 663 -21.71 29.26 -2.33
C PHE A 663 -21.40 30.67 -2.82
N HIS A 664 -20.14 31.11 -2.74
CA HIS A 664 -19.71 32.42 -3.23
C HIS A 664 -20.03 32.62 -4.71
N SER A 665 -19.78 31.63 -5.56
CA SER A 665 -20.07 31.71 -7.00
C SER A 665 -21.56 31.93 -7.30
N THR A 666 -22.45 31.57 -6.37
CA THR A 666 -23.90 31.73 -6.52
C THR A 666 -24.39 33.04 -5.89
N ASN A 667 -23.75 33.50 -4.81
CA ASN A 667 -24.25 34.59 -3.96
C ASN A 667 -23.40 35.87 -4.01
N ASP A 668 -22.23 35.86 -4.66
CA ASP A 668 -21.25 36.97 -4.73
C ASP A 668 -20.63 37.39 -3.36
N PHE A 669 -20.80 36.54 -2.35
CA PHE A 669 -20.16 36.66 -1.04
C PHE A 669 -19.92 35.28 -0.40
N PHE A 670 -18.90 35.16 0.44
CA PHE A 670 -18.68 33.96 1.25
C PHE A 670 -19.82 33.77 2.25
N PRO A 671 -20.17 32.54 2.66
CA PRO A 671 -21.25 32.30 3.61
C PRO A 671 -21.14 33.22 4.85
N PRO A 672 -22.22 33.95 5.23
CA PRO A 672 -22.22 34.74 6.45
C PRO A 672 -22.13 33.81 7.67
N GLN A 673 -21.69 34.33 8.81
CA GLN A 673 -21.52 33.56 10.05
C GLN A 673 -22.79 32.77 10.45
N ALA A 674 -23.95 33.39 10.23
CA ALA A 674 -25.26 32.82 10.47
C ALA A 674 -26.25 33.27 9.39
N THR A 675 -27.32 32.50 9.21
CA THR A 675 -28.54 33.01 8.59
C THR A 675 -29.32 33.84 9.61
N TYR A 676 -30.01 34.88 9.15
CA TYR A 676 -30.75 35.81 10.03
C TYR A 676 -32.24 35.83 9.70
N GLY A 677 -33.07 35.78 10.74
CA GLY A 677 -34.51 35.98 10.60
C GLY A 677 -34.88 37.46 10.39
N LYS A 678 -36.16 37.73 10.13
CA LYS A 678 -36.69 39.09 9.91
C LYS A 678 -36.32 40.10 11.01
N ASN A 679 -36.12 39.63 12.24
CA ASN A 679 -35.75 40.45 13.40
C ASN A 679 -34.23 40.56 13.61
N LYS A 680 -33.41 40.23 12.60
CA LYS A 680 -31.94 40.13 12.67
C LYS A 680 -31.42 39.20 13.77
N LYS A 681 -32.25 38.24 14.21
CA LYS A 681 -31.82 37.20 15.13
C LYS A 681 -31.11 36.09 14.35
N PRO A 682 -29.95 35.60 14.83
CA PRO A 682 -29.26 34.49 14.19
C PRO A 682 -30.09 33.21 14.31
N LEU A 683 -30.18 32.45 13.22
CA LEU A 683 -30.99 31.23 13.12
C LEU A 683 -30.11 29.99 13.01
N LEU A 684 -29.39 29.84 11.89
CA LEU A 684 -28.58 28.65 11.57
C LEU A 684 -27.14 29.04 11.23
N SER A 685 -26.18 28.18 11.58
CA SER A 685 -24.76 28.36 11.23
C SER A 685 -24.50 28.35 9.71
N TRP A 686 -23.43 29.02 9.27
CA TRP A 686 -22.88 28.92 7.91
C TRP A 686 -22.69 27.48 7.41
N ARG A 687 -22.45 26.52 8.33
CA ARG A 687 -22.30 25.10 8.01
C ARG A 687 -23.59 24.50 7.43
N VAL A 688 -24.75 25.01 7.85
CA VAL A 688 -26.05 24.63 7.28
C VAL A 688 -26.24 25.26 5.91
N ALA A 689 -25.84 26.53 5.74
CA ALA A 689 -25.96 27.26 4.47
C ALA A 689 -25.17 26.60 3.32
N ILE A 690 -24.06 25.90 3.62
CA ILE A 690 -23.25 25.24 2.60
C ILE A 690 -23.64 23.79 2.29
N LEU A 691 -24.63 23.21 2.98
CA LEU A 691 -25.06 21.82 2.76
C LEU A 691 -25.43 21.50 1.30
N PRO A 692 -26.12 22.37 0.55
CA PRO A 692 -26.41 22.09 -0.86
C PRO A 692 -25.16 21.88 -1.72
N TYR A 693 -24.04 22.50 -1.32
CA TYR A 693 -22.75 22.42 -2.01
C TYR A 693 -21.85 21.29 -1.50
N LEU A 694 -22.34 20.49 -0.55
CA LEU A 694 -21.71 19.28 0.01
C LEU A 694 -22.49 18.00 -0.35
N ASP A 695 -23.34 18.06 -1.38
CA ASP A 695 -24.27 16.99 -1.76
C ASP A 695 -25.25 16.60 -0.62
N GLN A 696 -25.56 17.53 0.28
CA GLN A 696 -26.48 17.35 1.41
C GLN A 696 -27.80 18.12 1.24
N VAL A 697 -28.28 18.26 0.00
CA VAL A 697 -29.54 18.97 -0.33
C VAL A 697 -30.74 18.39 0.43
N ALA A 698 -30.81 17.07 0.60
CA ALA A 698 -31.90 16.42 1.34
C ALA A 698 -31.93 16.89 2.80
N LEU A 699 -30.79 16.86 3.48
CA LEU A 699 -30.68 17.34 4.87
C LEU A 699 -30.94 18.85 4.97
N TYR A 700 -30.49 19.64 3.98
CA TYR A 700 -30.76 21.08 3.93
C TYR A 700 -32.26 21.39 3.88
N ASN A 701 -33.02 20.65 3.05
CA ASN A 701 -34.46 20.83 2.90
C ASN A 701 -35.26 20.40 4.14
N GLU A 702 -34.68 19.58 5.01
CA GLU A 702 -35.32 19.20 6.28
C GLU A 702 -35.21 20.30 7.34
N PHE A 703 -34.21 21.19 7.26
CA PHE A 703 -34.11 22.34 8.16
C PHE A 703 -35.16 23.40 7.83
N LYS A 704 -35.84 23.89 8.87
CA LYS A 704 -36.64 25.10 8.76
C LYS A 704 -35.73 26.32 8.90
N GLN A 705 -35.50 26.99 7.77
CA GLN A 705 -34.54 28.10 7.65
C GLN A 705 -35.02 29.40 8.30
N ASP A 706 -36.30 29.50 8.65
CA ASP A 706 -36.94 30.60 9.36
C ASP A 706 -37.03 30.36 10.88
N GLU A 707 -36.58 29.21 11.36
CA GLU A 707 -36.53 28.83 12.79
C GLU A 707 -35.07 28.73 13.29
N PRO A 708 -34.81 28.98 14.59
CA PRO A 708 -33.47 28.84 15.15
C PRO A 708 -33.01 27.36 15.19
N TRP A 709 -31.70 27.16 15.30
CA TRP A 709 -31.06 25.84 15.34
C TRP A 709 -31.57 24.91 16.46
N ASP A 710 -32.06 25.48 17.57
CA ASP A 710 -32.56 24.77 18.75
C ASP A 710 -34.09 24.70 18.84
N SER A 711 -34.80 25.05 17.75
CA SER A 711 -36.25 24.86 17.67
C SER A 711 -36.63 23.39 17.85
N PRO A 712 -37.84 23.05 18.31
CA PRO A 712 -38.29 21.67 18.42
C PRO A 712 -38.16 20.86 17.12
N HIS A 713 -38.23 21.53 15.96
CA HIS A 713 -38.06 20.93 14.65
C HIS A 713 -36.59 20.76 14.24
N ASN A 714 -35.75 21.79 14.42
CA ASN A 714 -34.36 21.78 13.96
C ASN A 714 -33.41 21.03 14.93
N LYS A 715 -33.70 21.03 16.23
CA LYS A 715 -32.86 20.43 17.27
C LYS A 715 -32.58 18.94 17.06
N PRO A 716 -33.54 18.08 16.65
CA PRO A 716 -33.25 16.67 16.32
C PRO A 716 -32.26 16.47 15.18
N LEU A 717 -32.16 17.43 14.24
CA LEU A 717 -31.27 17.33 13.07
C LEU A 717 -29.78 17.50 13.43
N ILE A 718 -29.47 17.98 14.64
CA ILE A 718 -28.09 18.13 15.15
C ILE A 718 -27.33 16.79 15.08
N ALA A 719 -28.01 15.68 15.39
CA ALA A 719 -27.42 14.34 15.36
C ALA A 719 -27.03 13.86 13.95
N ARG A 720 -27.55 14.50 12.90
CA ARG A 720 -27.29 14.17 11.49
C ARG A 720 -26.15 14.98 10.88
N MET A 721 -25.18 15.39 11.70
CA MET A 721 -24.00 16.14 11.23
C MET A 721 -23.28 15.40 10.10
N PRO A 722 -23.07 16.05 8.93
CA PRO A 722 -22.29 15.45 7.85
C PRO A 722 -20.88 15.05 8.29
N PRO A 723 -20.34 13.89 7.85
CA PRO A 723 -19.02 13.41 8.23
C PRO A 723 -17.87 14.37 7.90
N VAL A 724 -18.05 15.24 6.89
CA VAL A 724 -17.06 16.25 6.49
C VAL A 724 -16.79 17.27 7.60
N PHE A 725 -17.72 17.49 8.53
CA PHE A 725 -17.52 18.39 9.67
C PHE A 725 -16.83 17.71 10.87
N ALA A 726 -16.55 16.41 10.82
CA ALA A 726 -15.85 15.72 11.89
C ALA A 726 -14.32 15.77 11.67
N ILE A 727 -13.56 16.05 12.74
CA ILE A 727 -12.10 15.84 12.72
C ILE A 727 -11.81 14.35 12.93
N PRO A 728 -11.14 13.67 11.98
CA PRO A 728 -10.79 12.27 12.12
C PRO A 728 -9.89 12.02 13.34
N GLY A 729 -10.31 11.14 14.24
CA GLY A 729 -9.55 10.77 15.43
C GLY A 729 -9.82 11.59 16.69
N ALA A 730 -10.58 12.68 16.60
CA ALA A 730 -11.03 13.44 17.77
C ALA A 730 -12.31 12.80 18.37
N LYS A 731 -12.43 12.79 19.71
CA LYS A 731 -13.62 12.34 20.42
C LYS A 731 -14.58 13.52 20.68
N ALA A 732 -15.27 14.00 19.65
CA ALA A 732 -16.37 14.96 19.83
C ALA A 732 -17.64 14.24 20.30
N GLU A 733 -18.46 14.93 21.10
CA GLU A 733 -19.85 14.53 21.30
C GLU A 733 -20.62 14.54 19.97
N PRO A 734 -21.63 13.66 19.77
CA PRO A 734 -22.45 13.66 18.57
C PRO A 734 -23.04 15.05 18.26
N GLY A 735 -22.90 15.49 17.02
CA GLY A 735 -23.39 16.81 16.59
C GLY A 735 -22.49 18.00 16.96
N LYS A 736 -21.26 17.76 17.42
CA LYS A 736 -20.27 18.83 17.59
C LYS A 736 -19.12 18.74 16.58
N THR A 737 -18.61 19.90 16.17
CA THR A 737 -17.50 20.07 15.22
C THR A 737 -16.40 20.95 15.81
N TYR A 738 -15.17 20.68 15.39
CA TYR A 738 -13.99 21.47 15.73
C TYR A 738 -13.56 22.41 14.58
N TYR A 739 -14.15 22.30 13.39
CA TYR A 739 -13.85 23.22 12.29
C TYR A 739 -14.59 24.53 12.51
N ARG A 740 -13.86 25.60 12.82
CA ARG A 740 -14.41 26.94 13.14
C ARG A 740 -13.67 28.00 12.32
N GLY A 741 -14.32 29.12 12.01
CA GLY A 741 -13.65 30.31 11.51
C GLY A 741 -13.46 31.34 12.61
N PHE A 742 -13.00 32.53 12.23
CA PHE A 742 -12.79 33.65 13.14
C PHE A 742 -13.89 34.70 12.95
N SER A 743 -14.50 35.13 14.06
CA SER A 743 -15.49 36.18 14.10
C SER A 743 -14.95 37.45 14.74
N GLY A 744 -15.01 38.56 14.02
CA GLY A 744 -14.46 39.83 14.48
C GLY A 744 -14.25 40.84 13.35
N GLN A 745 -13.94 42.07 13.73
CA GLN A 745 -13.60 43.11 12.75
C GLN A 745 -12.44 42.63 11.86
N SER A 746 -12.58 42.84 10.55
CA SER A 746 -11.58 42.42 9.54
C SER A 746 -11.38 40.90 9.35
N ALA A 747 -12.09 40.02 10.07
CA ALA A 747 -12.06 38.57 9.85
C ALA A 747 -13.05 38.13 8.77
N LEU A 748 -13.09 36.84 8.43
CA LEU A 748 -14.06 36.29 7.48
C LEU A 748 -15.51 36.39 8.00
N PHE A 749 -15.74 36.06 9.27
CA PHE A 749 -17.07 36.09 9.89
C PHE A 749 -17.28 37.39 10.66
N GLU A 750 -17.28 38.52 9.95
CA GLU A 750 -17.50 39.83 10.56
C GLU A 750 -18.98 40.09 10.87
N SER A 751 -19.31 40.28 12.14
CA SER A 751 -20.67 40.46 12.64
C SER A 751 -21.29 41.84 12.35
N GLU A 752 -20.51 42.82 11.86
CA GLU A 752 -20.99 44.18 11.55
C GLU A 752 -21.72 44.29 10.20
N GLN A 753 -21.78 43.21 9.41
CA GLN A 753 -22.51 43.18 8.14
C GLN A 753 -24.04 43.11 8.40
N LYS A 754 -24.61 44.29 8.69
CA LYS A 754 -26.00 44.50 9.15
C LYS A 754 -27.09 44.10 8.14
N ASP A 755 -26.73 43.69 6.93
CA ASP A 755 -27.61 43.28 5.84
C ASP A 755 -27.73 41.75 5.69
N GLY A 756 -27.00 40.97 6.51
CA GLY A 756 -27.00 39.51 6.44
C GLY A 756 -26.21 38.96 5.26
N THR A 757 -25.47 39.81 4.55
CA THR A 757 -24.49 39.37 3.54
C THR A 757 -23.19 38.95 4.23
N GLY A 758 -22.38 38.16 3.52
CA GLY A 758 -21.04 37.79 3.98
C GLY A 758 -19.95 38.59 3.27
N VAL A 759 -18.69 38.32 3.63
CA VAL A 759 -17.54 39.00 3.04
C VAL A 759 -17.45 38.66 1.55
N ARG A 760 -17.38 39.69 0.70
CA ARG A 760 -17.11 39.53 -0.73
C ARG A 760 -15.63 39.29 -0.99
N LEU A 761 -15.30 38.56 -2.05
CA LEU A 761 -13.90 38.28 -2.40
C LEU A 761 -13.07 39.57 -2.59
N GLN A 762 -13.67 40.64 -3.13
CA GLN A 762 -12.99 41.92 -3.35
C GLN A 762 -12.60 42.64 -2.05
N ALA A 763 -13.22 42.28 -0.91
CA ALA A 763 -12.89 42.84 0.40
C ALA A 763 -11.66 42.15 1.04
N VAL A 764 -11.09 41.13 0.40
CA VAL A 764 -9.87 40.42 0.83
C VAL A 764 -8.65 41.04 0.13
N ILE A 765 -8.26 42.22 0.56
CA ILE A 765 -7.19 43.01 -0.08
C ILE A 765 -5.78 42.49 0.26
N ASP A 766 -5.61 41.75 1.37
CA ASP A 766 -4.34 41.14 1.77
C ASP A 766 -3.98 39.87 0.95
N GLY A 767 -4.93 39.43 0.11
CA GLY A 767 -4.80 38.28 -0.76
C GLY A 767 -5.39 37.00 -0.17
N THR A 768 -6.16 36.28 -0.97
CA THR A 768 -6.87 35.05 -0.55
C THR A 768 -5.95 33.91 -0.10
N SER A 769 -4.71 33.90 -0.59
CA SER A 769 -3.66 32.94 -0.20
C SER A 769 -2.94 33.31 1.10
N ASN A 770 -3.21 34.50 1.66
CA ASN A 770 -2.68 34.99 2.93
C ASN A 770 -3.75 35.18 4.01
N THR A 771 -5.04 34.97 3.70
CA THR A 771 -6.13 35.11 4.66
C THR A 771 -6.69 33.74 5.06
N LEU A 772 -6.80 33.47 6.36
CA LEU A 772 -7.38 32.24 6.91
C LEU A 772 -8.91 32.29 6.84
N GLY A 773 -9.51 31.16 6.45
CA GLY A 773 -10.95 30.94 6.50
C GLY A 773 -11.36 30.08 7.69
N ILE A 774 -11.12 28.77 7.59
CA ILE A 774 -11.55 27.77 8.57
C ILE A 774 -10.35 27.07 9.19
N VAL A 775 -10.35 26.92 10.51
CA VAL A 775 -9.27 26.31 11.30
C VAL A 775 -9.79 25.13 12.11
N GLU A 776 -8.87 24.25 12.48
CA GLU A 776 -9.10 23.26 13.53
C GLU A 776 -8.99 23.93 14.91
N ALA A 777 -10.12 24.09 15.60
CA ALA A 777 -10.19 24.64 16.94
C ALA A 777 -10.03 23.56 18.02
N LYS A 778 -9.61 23.97 19.21
CA LYS A 778 -9.43 23.10 20.37
C LYS A 778 -10.74 22.62 20.98
N GLU A 779 -11.76 23.47 20.98
CA GLU A 779 -13.07 23.20 21.56
C GLU A 779 -14.12 22.93 20.47
N ALA A 780 -14.94 21.90 20.70
CA ALA A 780 -16.01 21.53 19.77
C ALA A 780 -17.28 22.32 20.08
N VAL A 781 -17.96 22.74 19.02
CA VAL A 781 -19.22 23.49 19.09
C VAL A 781 -20.31 22.77 18.32
N VAL A 782 -21.58 23.02 18.66
CA VAL A 782 -22.71 22.41 17.93
C VAL A 782 -22.70 22.93 16.48
N TRP A 783 -22.65 22.03 15.50
CA TRP A 783 -22.40 22.42 14.11
C TRP A 783 -23.50 23.28 13.47
N THR A 784 -24.73 23.23 13.98
CA THR A 784 -25.86 24.04 13.52
C THR A 784 -25.99 25.37 14.26
N LYS A 785 -25.33 25.52 15.42
CA LYS A 785 -25.46 26.68 16.29
C LYS A 785 -24.67 27.87 15.73
N PRO A 786 -25.31 29.04 15.50
CA PRO A 786 -24.62 30.25 15.10
C PRO A 786 -23.81 30.85 16.26
N ASP A 787 -22.94 31.81 15.96
CA ASP A 787 -22.16 32.60 16.94
C ASP A 787 -21.17 31.80 17.82
N GLU A 788 -20.84 30.58 17.42
CA GLU A 788 -19.86 29.72 18.06
C GLU A 788 -18.48 29.78 17.37
N GLU A 789 -18.19 30.83 16.62
CA GLU A 789 -16.90 31.01 15.94
C GLU A 789 -15.83 31.54 16.91
N ILE A 790 -14.55 31.54 16.50
CA ILE A 790 -13.46 31.96 17.39
C ILE A 790 -13.45 33.50 17.45
N PRO A 791 -13.67 34.13 18.61
CA PRO A 791 -13.68 35.58 18.72
C PRO A 791 -12.30 36.16 18.43
N PHE A 792 -12.25 37.11 17.52
CA PHE A 792 -11.06 37.82 17.07
C PHE A 792 -11.26 39.33 17.22
N ALA A 793 -10.22 40.03 17.70
CA ALA A 793 -10.21 41.48 17.78
C ALA A 793 -8.91 42.00 17.16
N ALA A 794 -9.01 42.62 15.98
CA ALA A 794 -7.86 43.09 15.20
C ALA A 794 -6.98 44.09 15.97
N ASN A 795 -7.59 44.93 16.81
CA ASN A 795 -6.94 45.97 17.60
C ASN A 795 -6.53 45.53 19.02
N ALA A 796 -6.58 44.24 19.32
CA ALA A 796 -6.24 43.74 20.66
C ALA A 796 -4.73 43.75 20.91
N ASP A 797 -4.34 44.05 22.16
CA ASP A 797 -2.96 43.94 22.67
C ASP A 797 -2.31 42.61 22.25
N PRO A 798 -1.02 42.57 21.82
CA PRO A 798 -0.28 41.33 21.56
C PRO A 798 -0.41 40.26 22.65
N ALA A 799 -0.61 40.65 23.92
CA ALA A 799 -0.88 39.73 25.02
C ALA A 799 -2.21 38.96 24.86
N ASN A 800 -3.22 39.56 24.24
CA ASN A 800 -4.52 38.94 23.95
C ASN A 800 -4.47 37.97 22.74
N VAL A 801 -3.51 38.14 21.83
CA VAL A 801 -3.30 37.20 20.70
C VAL A 801 -2.71 35.86 21.15
N LYS A 802 -2.04 35.83 22.31
CA LYS A 802 -1.59 34.58 22.96
C LYS A 802 -2.77 33.71 23.40
N ASN A 803 -3.92 34.31 23.75
CA ASN A 803 -5.14 33.57 24.08
C ASN A 803 -5.76 32.90 22.85
N LEU A 804 -5.65 33.50 21.66
CA LEU A 804 -6.11 32.90 20.39
C LEU A 804 -5.39 31.58 20.08
N LEU A 805 -4.07 31.51 20.24
CA LEU A 805 -3.31 30.26 20.07
C LEU A 805 -3.78 29.15 21.03
N GLY A 806 -4.24 29.52 22.23
CA GLY A 806 -4.81 28.58 23.20
C GLY A 806 -6.12 27.92 22.76
N MET A 807 -6.81 28.52 21.78
CA MET A 807 -8.09 28.04 21.23
C MET A 807 -7.93 27.21 19.94
N LEU A 808 -6.70 27.06 19.41
CA LEU A 808 -6.42 26.39 18.14
C LEU A 808 -5.73 25.04 18.33
N GLY A 809 -6.02 24.09 17.44
CA GLY A 809 -5.38 22.77 17.38
C GLY A 809 -5.78 21.82 18.49
N GLY A 810 -4.80 21.08 19.03
CA GLY A 810 -5.04 20.03 20.04
C GLY A 810 -5.39 18.65 19.49
N HIS A 811 -5.68 18.54 18.18
CA HIS A 811 -6.05 17.26 17.53
C HIS A 811 -4.88 16.54 16.86
N PHE A 812 -3.87 17.30 16.44
CA PHE A 812 -2.67 16.76 15.79
C PHE A 812 -1.41 17.29 16.47
N ALA A 813 -0.38 16.45 16.54
CA ALA A 813 0.86 16.81 17.20
C ALA A 813 1.57 17.99 16.48
N GLY A 814 1.89 19.03 17.25
CA GLY A 814 2.77 20.14 16.82
C GLY A 814 2.14 21.21 15.94
N GLY A 815 0.81 21.24 15.77
CA GLY A 815 0.14 22.23 14.93
C GLY A 815 -1.32 21.91 14.64
N PHE A 816 -1.90 22.66 13.70
CA PHE A 816 -3.28 22.53 13.27
C PHE A 816 -3.40 22.83 11.77
N ASN A 817 -4.34 22.16 11.09
CA ASN A 817 -4.63 22.46 9.70
C ASN A 817 -5.54 23.69 9.60
N VAL A 818 -5.30 24.49 8.58
CA VAL A 818 -6.04 25.71 8.27
C VAL A 818 -6.34 25.77 6.78
N LEU A 819 -7.59 26.07 6.47
CA LEU A 819 -8.07 26.44 5.15
C LEU A 819 -7.86 27.94 4.93
N PHE A 820 -7.21 28.29 3.82
CA PHE A 820 -7.08 29.65 3.31
C PHE A 820 -8.24 29.99 2.36
N LEU A 821 -8.50 31.29 2.15
CA LEU A 821 -9.58 31.75 1.26
C LEU A 821 -9.33 31.47 -0.23
N ASP A 822 -8.15 30.98 -0.61
CA ASP A 822 -7.85 30.46 -1.95
C ASP A 822 -8.19 28.96 -2.13
N GLY A 823 -8.71 28.32 -1.06
CA GLY A 823 -9.01 26.89 -1.04
C GLY A 823 -7.82 25.99 -0.71
N SER A 824 -6.63 26.55 -0.52
CA SER A 824 -5.46 25.79 -0.07
C SER A 824 -5.57 25.46 1.43
N VAL A 825 -5.01 24.31 1.82
CA VAL A 825 -4.97 23.89 3.23
C VAL A 825 -3.53 23.72 3.65
N ARG A 826 -3.11 24.43 4.70
CA ARG A 826 -1.75 24.38 5.24
C ARG A 826 -1.77 23.96 6.71
N PHE A 827 -0.63 23.48 7.20
CA PHE A 827 -0.48 23.09 8.60
C PHE A 827 0.42 24.05 9.35
N ILE A 828 -0.19 24.86 10.20
CA ILE A 828 0.47 25.90 10.98
C ILE A 828 1.02 25.30 12.28
N LYS A 829 2.25 25.66 12.64
CA LYS A 829 2.85 25.25 13.93
C LYS A 829 2.16 26.00 15.07
N VAL A 830 1.96 25.34 16.21
CA VAL A 830 1.57 26.03 17.45
C VAL A 830 2.61 27.06 17.93
N THR A 831 3.84 26.99 17.39
CA THR A 831 4.93 27.94 17.65
C THR A 831 4.94 29.14 16.68
N ILE A 832 3.89 29.34 15.87
CA ILE A 832 3.78 30.50 14.97
C ILE A 832 3.85 31.81 15.78
N ASN A 833 4.50 32.83 15.22
CA ASN A 833 4.51 34.15 15.83
C ASN A 833 3.07 34.69 15.91
N PRO A 834 2.58 35.11 17.10
CA PRO A 834 1.24 35.66 17.27
C PRO A 834 0.91 36.81 16.31
N LEU A 835 1.89 37.67 15.97
CA LEU A 835 1.70 38.78 15.04
C LEU A 835 1.45 38.30 13.61
N ILE A 836 2.15 37.23 13.19
CA ILE A 836 1.92 36.59 11.89
C ILE A 836 0.55 35.92 11.87
N LEU A 837 0.19 35.19 12.93
CA LEU A 837 -1.14 34.59 13.03
C LEU A 837 -2.26 35.65 12.97
N ARG A 838 -2.08 36.80 13.63
CA ARG A 838 -3.03 37.92 13.56
C ARG A 838 -3.18 38.44 12.13
N ALA A 839 -2.06 38.70 11.46
CA ALA A 839 -2.03 39.20 10.08
C ALA A 839 -2.65 38.20 9.09
N LEU A 840 -2.53 36.90 9.35
CA LEU A 840 -3.20 35.86 8.55
C LEU A 840 -4.72 35.83 8.77
N ILE A 841 -5.23 36.27 9.93
CA ILE A 841 -6.68 36.29 10.22
C ILE A 841 -7.35 37.51 9.58
N THR A 842 -6.65 38.64 9.51
CA THR A 842 -7.15 39.87 8.88
C THR A 842 -7.19 39.73 7.37
N ARG A 843 -8.28 40.20 6.75
CA ARG A 843 -8.46 40.23 5.29
C ARG A 843 -7.98 41.53 4.64
N ASN A 844 -7.83 42.58 5.43
CA ASN A 844 -7.59 43.96 5.00
C ASN A 844 -6.70 44.79 5.94
N GLY A 845 -5.76 44.16 6.64
CA GLY A 845 -4.80 44.82 7.52
C GLY A 845 -3.58 45.43 6.80
N GLY A 846 -3.34 45.05 5.54
CA GLY A 846 -2.27 45.60 4.70
C GLY A 846 -0.87 45.06 5.02
N GLU A 847 -0.74 44.02 5.86
CA GLU A 847 0.54 43.45 6.24
C GLU A 847 1.14 42.55 5.14
N VAL A 848 2.44 42.72 4.86
CA VAL A 848 3.17 41.84 3.93
C VAL A 848 3.73 40.66 4.69
N ILE A 849 3.25 39.45 4.40
CA ILE A 849 3.71 38.21 5.01
C ILE A 849 4.52 37.40 3.99
N ALA A 850 5.77 37.08 4.32
CA ALA A 850 6.59 36.20 3.50
C ALA A 850 6.06 34.75 3.58
N GLN A 851 6.08 34.02 2.46
CA GLN A 851 5.50 32.67 2.38
C GLN A 851 6.21 31.62 3.23
N ASP A 852 7.45 31.87 3.64
CA ASP A 852 8.26 31.03 4.53
C ASP A 852 8.04 31.34 6.03
N ALA A 853 7.23 32.35 6.35
CA ALA A 853 7.03 32.84 7.70
C ALA A 853 6.03 32.00 8.54
N PHE A 854 5.30 31.03 7.97
CA PHE A 854 4.27 30.23 8.66
C PHE A 854 4.18 28.75 8.25
#